data_AF-A0A7J6HBS3-F1
#
_entry.id   AF-A0A7J6HBS3-F1
#
_cell.length_a   1.000
_cell.length_b   1.000
_cell.length_c   1.000
_cell.angle_alpha   90.00
_cell.angle_beta   90.00
_cell.angle_gamma   90.00
#
_symmetry.space_group_name_H-M   'P 1'
#
loop_
_entity.id
_entity.type
_entity.pdbx_description
1 polymer ?
#
loop_
_entity_poly.entity_id
_entity_poly.type
_entity_poly.pdbx_seq_one_letter_code
_entity_poly.pdbx_strand_id
1 'polypeptide(L)'
;MKFLQYHNFINIITILLLCSASTTYSRDIKHSNIMKYDTLNNVVSKTIIVDKSGHGNFITVQQAIDSVPSNNQLWIRIHVKAGIYNEKVLIPEDKQYIDLEGEGKDTTTISFDAGGDSGMQNTTFTVLADNFMAHDITFQNTYNMGGKGSMRNITWAPAAMIAADKASFYRCGFISLQDTLSDAHGRHYFESCHIQGAIDFIWGDAQSFYQSCSLEVTGSRIGLSYITAQGRNSESDMGGFVFNGCKIFGNGEALLGRAYRAYATVLYYNTYMDNIISPQGWDAWFNTGHETITVDKSGKGDFTTVQQAIDSVPDDNKSWVHIHIKPGNYTEKVSIKREKPFIFLEGESSRNTIIAWGDSGDIVKSPTFSCHADNIVASKIQFKNSYNVNHKKEVRKSSRDDDDAKAITWAPAALVEGDKVSFYGCSFISVQDTLFDALGRHYFEKCYIQGDIDFIFGNAQSYYEKCNLFVSISGSGSNGVGYITAQGRESSNETSGYVFHSNTIKGTGPTLLGRAYRPHSRVLFYKTYMSDIVSPEGWNAWESKGHECVYMIIKMKLNNYNFIFFLILIIFFFLSGTTTSSPAHYSTTKEVTMKTITVDKSGKGDFTTVQQAIDSVPEDNNAWIRIHIKAGTYNEKVSIERRKQFIFLEGERRSTTMIAWGDGGDVVKSPTFSSHADNFVATRITFKNYYNHPVMTNNGDYYKDRDGKKILWAPAALVEGDKASFYDCAFISVQDTLFDALGRHYFQNCYIEGAIDFIFGDAQSFYQKCNLFADTALLGPGQSYGYIAAQGRKNQSESSGYVFFGNTIKGSGPTLLGRAYRPYSRVLFYKTYMSDVVLPPGWDAWNYVSSEKDISFYEEMCFGPGSNKSKRLYLPALILFIINNFGLVLLLVVVVNNIDVVSSLSHEHRILLRDYSSKLVTISKIITVNKKGSGDFNTIQAAIDSIPSGNTQWIKIQISPATYTKSEVTPALAARIYGDKSAFFDCGFRGVQDTLWDVTGRHYFSNCYIEGAVDFIFGYAQSYYQNTLINVTVGKMMENVKYIGYITAQGRATENDPGGFVFEGGSVVGSGQVYLGRAYGAFSRVIFHATNFASNIIVPQGWYAWFNKGHENTFTYAEVHCEGAGSDTSNRVSWEKKLSQSEFNTTYSKSVFINQDNWMQTLPQ
;
A
#
# COMPACT_ATOMS: atom_id res chain seq x y z
N MET A 1 -67.65 -29.09 -17.73
CA MET A 1 -69.12 -29.17 -17.98
C MET A 1 -69.67 -27.76 -17.86
N LYS A 2 -70.18 -27.17 -18.96
CA LYS A 2 -70.86 -25.86 -19.09
C LYS A 2 -70.16 -24.55 -18.60
N PHE A 3 -70.10 -23.58 -19.54
CA PHE A 3 -70.29 -22.11 -19.38
C PHE A 3 -69.18 -21.24 -18.72
N LEU A 4 -68.95 -19.98 -19.13
CA LEU A 4 -69.13 -19.28 -20.44
C LEU A 4 -68.42 -17.88 -20.46
N GLN A 5 -68.17 -17.33 -21.65
CA GLN A 5 -68.02 -15.88 -22.02
C GLN A 5 -66.85 -15.05 -21.39
N TYR A 6 -65.91 -14.49 -22.18
CA TYR A 6 -65.92 -13.29 -23.08
C TYR A 6 -65.46 -12.00 -22.34
N HIS A 7 -64.43 -11.27 -22.81
CA HIS A 7 -64.44 -10.23 -23.88
C HIS A 7 -65.35 -9.02 -23.53
N ASN A 8 -65.02 -7.75 -23.83
CA ASN A 8 -64.01 -7.20 -24.75
C ASN A 8 -63.78 -5.69 -24.50
N PHE A 9 -62.66 -5.12 -24.99
CA PHE A 9 -62.47 -3.73 -25.49
C PHE A 9 -62.85 -2.54 -24.53
N ILE A 10 -62.22 -1.36 -24.60
CA ILE A 10 -61.99 -0.52 -25.79
C ILE A 10 -60.61 0.17 -25.74
N ASN A 11 -59.88 0.07 -26.86
CA ASN A 11 -58.94 1.10 -27.28
C ASN A 11 -59.70 2.11 -28.16
N ILE A 12 -59.70 3.40 -27.81
CA ILE A 12 -60.14 4.49 -28.70
C ILE A 12 -59.12 5.63 -28.62
N ILE A 13 -58.59 6.00 -29.80
CA ILE A 13 -57.82 7.20 -30.14
C ILE A 13 -56.53 7.39 -29.29
N THR A 14 -55.36 6.89 -29.71
CA THR A 14 -54.61 7.16 -30.96
C THR A 14 -53.95 8.54 -31.00
N ILE A 15 -52.66 8.55 -30.67
CA ILE A 15 -51.57 9.11 -31.51
C ILE A 15 -51.94 10.36 -32.32
N LEU A 16 -51.67 11.56 -31.77
CA LEU A 16 -51.16 12.74 -32.49
C LEU A 16 -51.00 13.95 -31.54
N LEU A 17 -49.74 14.33 -31.25
CA LEU A 17 -49.19 15.69 -31.00
C LEU A 17 -48.06 15.71 -29.94
N LEU A 18 -46.87 16.17 -30.38
CA LEU A 18 -45.77 16.78 -29.60
C LEU A 18 -45.11 15.90 -28.49
N CYS A 19 -43.79 15.69 -28.42
CA CYS A 19 -42.60 16.37 -28.98
C CYS A 19 -42.38 17.83 -28.55
N SER A 20 -42.00 18.05 -27.28
CA SER A 20 -41.01 19.08 -26.89
C SER A 20 -40.71 19.07 -25.37
N ALA A 21 -39.41 19.13 -25.01
CA ALA A 21 -38.84 19.25 -23.66
C ALA A 21 -39.24 18.14 -22.65
N SER A 22 -38.46 17.84 -21.59
CA SER A 22 -37.12 18.33 -21.20
C SER A 22 -36.13 17.17 -20.97
N THR A 23 -34.83 17.43 -21.16
CA THR A 23 -33.74 16.44 -21.14
C THR A 23 -32.70 16.75 -20.06
N THR A 24 -32.24 15.72 -19.32
CA THR A 24 -30.89 15.56 -18.68
C THR A 24 -30.94 14.43 -17.63
N TYR A 25 -29.92 13.58 -17.41
CA TYR A 25 -28.79 13.18 -18.27
C TYR A 25 -28.16 11.84 -17.83
N SER A 26 -28.95 10.78 -17.62
CA SER A 26 -28.39 9.43 -17.37
C SER A 26 -27.90 8.79 -18.68
N ARG A 27 -26.78 9.28 -19.23
CA ARG A 27 -26.10 8.62 -20.35
C ARG A 27 -25.58 7.23 -19.93
N ASP A 28 -25.59 6.31 -20.89
CA ASP A 28 -24.65 5.19 -20.86
C ASP A 28 -23.22 5.74 -20.69
N ILE A 29 -22.57 5.40 -19.57
CA ILE A 29 -21.10 5.40 -19.54
C ILE A 29 -20.67 4.14 -20.30
N LYS A 30 -20.68 4.26 -21.63
CA LYS A 30 -19.73 3.56 -22.49
C LYS A 30 -18.32 3.80 -21.93
N HIS A 31 -17.38 2.91 -22.25
CA HIS A 31 -15.96 3.19 -22.05
C HIS A 31 -15.53 4.37 -22.94
N SER A 32 -15.75 5.60 -22.46
CA SER A 32 -15.46 6.85 -23.13
C SER A 32 -15.13 7.93 -22.10
N ASN A 33 -13.95 8.53 -22.25
CA ASN A 33 -13.59 9.83 -21.70
C ASN A 33 -13.28 9.91 -20.18
N ILE A 34 -12.78 8.83 -19.56
CA ILE A 34 -11.47 9.04 -18.91
C ILE A 34 -10.51 9.20 -20.08
N MET A 35 -10.11 10.44 -20.36
CA MET A 35 -9.11 10.69 -21.38
C MET A 35 -7.75 10.29 -20.80
N LYS A 36 -7.50 8.98 -20.75
CA LYS A 36 -6.18 8.50 -21.15
C LYS A 36 -5.90 9.13 -22.52
N TYR A 37 -5.20 10.24 -22.50
CA TYR A 37 -3.97 10.41 -23.23
C TYR A 37 -3.97 9.73 -24.62
N ASP A 38 -3.65 8.43 -24.73
CA ASP A 38 -2.83 7.97 -25.89
C ASP A 38 -3.48 8.13 -27.28
N THR A 39 -4.79 8.35 -27.40
CA THR A 39 -5.46 8.73 -28.66
C THR A 39 -5.05 10.11 -29.21
N LEU A 40 -4.34 10.96 -28.46
CA LEU A 40 -4.28 12.41 -28.68
C LEU A 40 -3.46 12.91 -29.90
N ASN A 41 -4.13 13.13 -31.05
CA ASN A 41 -3.78 13.89 -32.29
C ASN A 41 -4.88 14.79 -33.03
N ASN A 42 -5.91 15.44 -32.40
CA ASN A 42 -6.96 16.25 -33.09
C ASN A 42 -7.74 17.39 -32.34
N VAL A 43 -8.56 17.13 -31.29
CA VAL A 43 -9.68 17.99 -30.82
C VAL A 43 -9.32 19.36 -30.26
N VAL A 44 -8.36 19.40 -29.32
CA VAL A 44 -7.79 20.62 -28.75
C VAL A 44 -7.79 21.71 -29.79
N SER A 45 -8.53 22.76 -29.52
CA SER A 45 -9.04 23.69 -30.51
C SER A 45 -7.98 24.61 -31.10
N LYS A 46 -6.85 24.86 -30.41
CA LYS A 46 -5.88 25.91 -30.79
C LYS A 46 -4.47 25.58 -30.34
N THR A 47 -3.46 26.26 -30.89
CA THR A 47 -2.07 26.37 -30.42
C THR A 47 -1.64 27.82 -30.68
N ILE A 48 -0.82 28.45 -29.83
CA ILE A 48 -0.46 29.89 -29.86
C ILE A 48 0.95 30.09 -29.25
N ILE A 49 2.03 29.76 -29.94
CA ILE A 49 3.42 29.72 -29.40
C ILE A 49 3.82 30.95 -28.55
N VAL A 50 4.81 30.89 -27.69
CA VAL A 50 5.42 32.06 -27.03
C VAL A 50 6.93 31.83 -26.93
N ASP A 51 7.74 32.86 -26.93
CA ASP A 51 9.18 32.65 -26.98
C ASP A 51 9.93 33.89 -26.51
N LYS A 52 10.76 33.77 -25.47
CA LYS A 52 11.60 34.90 -25.02
C LYS A 52 12.68 35.26 -26.04
N SER A 53 12.97 34.37 -26.98
CA SER A 53 13.80 34.63 -28.17
C SER A 53 13.00 35.17 -29.36
N GLY A 54 11.67 35.28 -29.25
CA GLY A 54 10.78 35.90 -30.25
C GLY A 54 10.19 34.98 -31.32
N HIS A 55 10.58 33.70 -31.39
CA HIS A 55 10.05 32.73 -32.37
C HIS A 55 8.72 32.07 -31.92
N GLY A 56 7.84 32.86 -31.33
CA GLY A 56 6.51 32.48 -30.85
C GLY A 56 5.46 33.55 -31.18
N ASN A 57 4.22 33.34 -30.74
CA ASN A 57 3.12 34.31 -30.84
C ASN A 57 3.13 35.38 -29.74
N PHE A 58 3.75 35.15 -28.57
CA PHE A 58 4.10 36.20 -27.59
C PHE A 58 5.56 36.07 -27.10
N ILE A 59 5.98 36.92 -26.16
CA ILE A 59 7.32 36.85 -25.53
C ILE A 59 7.31 36.68 -24.00
N THR A 60 6.15 36.90 -23.37
CA THR A 60 5.91 36.64 -21.95
C THR A 60 4.68 35.77 -21.81
N VAL A 61 4.56 35.11 -20.66
CA VAL A 61 3.50 34.16 -20.39
C VAL A 61 2.19 34.91 -20.22
N GLN A 62 2.12 35.93 -19.35
CA GLN A 62 0.93 36.76 -19.09
C GLN A 62 0.26 37.27 -20.39
N GLN A 63 1.05 37.80 -21.33
CA GLN A 63 0.56 38.31 -22.63
C GLN A 63 -0.27 37.27 -23.39
N ALA A 64 0.17 36.01 -23.33
CA ALA A 64 -0.47 34.94 -24.06
C ALA A 64 -1.81 34.55 -23.44
N ILE A 65 -1.98 34.83 -22.15
CA ILE A 65 -3.18 34.50 -21.39
C ILE A 65 -4.24 35.57 -21.58
N ASP A 66 -3.79 36.83 -21.55
CA ASP A 66 -4.58 38.00 -21.95
C ASP A 66 -5.13 37.83 -23.38
N SER A 67 -4.43 37.08 -24.24
CA SER A 67 -4.84 36.78 -25.62
C SER A 67 -6.03 35.83 -25.76
N VAL A 68 -6.45 35.18 -24.68
CA VAL A 68 -7.45 34.13 -24.72
C VAL A 68 -8.84 34.67 -24.33
N PRO A 69 -9.94 34.24 -24.99
CA PRO A 69 -11.26 34.80 -24.71
C PRO A 69 -11.70 34.68 -23.25
N SER A 70 -12.35 35.73 -22.76
CA SER A 70 -13.11 35.67 -21.50
C SER A 70 -14.34 34.79 -21.65
N ASN A 71 -14.68 34.07 -20.58
CA ASN A 71 -15.63 32.95 -20.54
C ASN A 71 -15.31 31.88 -21.58
N ASN A 72 -14.02 31.54 -21.73
CA ASN A 72 -13.64 30.46 -22.63
C ASN A 72 -14.25 29.12 -22.16
N GLN A 73 -14.70 28.33 -23.14
CA GLN A 73 -15.32 27.01 -22.97
C GLN A 73 -14.73 26.01 -24.00
N LEU A 74 -13.61 26.37 -24.62
CA LEU A 74 -12.97 25.60 -25.67
C LEU A 74 -11.53 25.27 -25.34
N TRP A 75 -11.12 24.19 -25.98
CA TRP A 75 -10.00 23.37 -25.62
C TRP A 75 -8.64 24.01 -26.05
N ILE A 76 -8.16 25.12 -25.46
CA ILE A 76 -7.12 25.99 -26.11
C ILE A 76 -5.69 25.60 -25.72
N ARG A 77 -4.72 25.71 -26.66
CA ARG A 77 -3.27 25.55 -26.45
C ARG A 77 -2.38 26.75 -26.94
N ILE A 78 -1.08 26.97 -26.52
CA ILE A 78 -0.20 28.18 -26.66
C ILE A 78 1.28 27.83 -27.15
N HIS A 79 2.45 28.33 -26.66
CA HIS A 79 3.75 27.59 -26.36
C HIS A 79 5.04 28.40 -25.92
N VAL A 80 5.23 28.92 -24.68
CA VAL A 80 6.45 29.71 -24.16
C VAL A 80 7.78 28.93 -24.20
N LYS A 81 8.96 29.59 -24.42
CA LYS A 81 10.28 28.95 -24.72
C LYS A 81 11.49 29.06 -23.75
N ALA A 82 12.26 27.97 -23.62
CA ALA A 82 13.68 27.84 -23.14
C ALA A 82 14.29 28.91 -22.20
N GLY A 83 14.62 28.52 -20.97
CA GLY A 83 15.23 29.30 -19.91
C GLY A 83 14.23 30.06 -19.05
N ILE A 84 14.62 31.26 -18.61
CA ILE A 84 13.98 31.94 -17.49
C ILE A 84 13.14 33.16 -17.93
N TYR A 85 11.89 33.24 -17.49
CA TYR A 85 10.92 34.33 -17.63
C TYR A 85 10.88 35.08 -16.29
N ASN A 86 11.02 36.40 -16.29
CA ASN A 86 11.05 37.14 -15.02
C ASN A 86 9.82 38.04 -14.95
N GLU A 87 8.68 37.41 -14.69
CA GLU A 87 7.33 38.00 -14.64
C GLU A 87 6.53 37.40 -13.47
N LYS A 88 5.43 38.05 -13.12
CA LYS A 88 4.35 37.42 -12.34
C LYS A 88 3.22 37.16 -13.29
N VAL A 89 2.45 36.12 -13.01
CA VAL A 89 1.31 35.78 -13.84
C VAL A 89 0.02 35.69 -12.98
N LEU A 90 -1.11 36.03 -13.56
CA LEU A 90 -2.44 36.05 -12.92
C LEU A 90 -3.48 35.98 -14.02
N ILE A 91 -4.41 35.03 -13.92
CA ILE A 91 -5.47 34.89 -14.90
C ILE A 91 -6.82 35.33 -14.27
N PRO A 92 -7.67 36.06 -14.98
CA PRO A 92 -9.02 36.32 -14.48
C PRO A 92 -9.89 35.05 -14.29
N GLU A 93 -10.87 35.08 -13.37
CA GLU A 93 -11.82 33.98 -13.09
C GLU A 93 -12.57 33.47 -14.34
N ASP A 94 -12.78 34.34 -15.31
CA ASP A 94 -13.49 34.08 -16.56
C ASP A 94 -12.72 33.20 -17.56
N LYS A 95 -11.49 32.78 -17.24
CA LYS A 95 -10.57 32.22 -18.23
C LYS A 95 -10.48 30.69 -18.21
N GLN A 96 -11.52 30.02 -17.75
CA GLN A 96 -11.66 28.57 -17.86
C GLN A 96 -11.38 28.04 -19.30
N TYR A 97 -11.04 26.75 -19.45
CA TYR A 97 -10.81 26.06 -20.74
C TYR A 97 -9.45 26.27 -21.51
N ILE A 98 -8.46 27.01 -20.96
CA ILE A 98 -7.10 27.37 -21.47
C ILE A 98 -5.75 26.56 -21.05
N ASP A 99 -5.12 25.63 -21.83
CA ASP A 99 -4.02 24.59 -21.56
C ASP A 99 -2.61 24.83 -20.83
N LEU A 100 -1.49 24.01 -20.93
CA LEU A 100 -0.02 24.11 -20.49
C LEU A 100 0.86 22.82 -20.84
N GLU A 101 1.94 22.76 -21.69
CA GLU A 101 2.74 21.54 -22.16
C GLU A 101 4.07 21.84 -23.02
N GLY A 102 5.25 21.15 -23.02
CA GLY A 102 6.50 21.55 -23.79
C GLY A 102 7.96 21.05 -23.45
N GLU A 103 9.04 21.86 -23.57
CA GLU A 103 10.54 21.54 -23.60
C GLU A 103 11.84 22.12 -22.65
N GLY A 104 12.55 21.80 -21.48
CA GLY A 104 12.80 20.82 -20.33
C GLY A 104 12.06 20.86 -18.97
N LYS A 105 11.70 19.69 -18.34
CA LYS A 105 11.51 19.51 -16.87
C LYS A 105 12.77 19.90 -16.09
N ASP A 106 13.86 20.03 -16.81
CA ASP A 106 14.99 20.84 -16.44
C ASP A 106 15.30 21.64 -17.71
N THR A 107 14.68 22.81 -17.83
CA THR A 107 15.08 23.98 -18.65
C THR A 107 14.32 25.23 -18.19
N THR A 108 13.02 25.11 -17.87
CA THR A 108 12.16 26.27 -17.61
C THR A 108 12.51 27.05 -16.39
N THR A 109 12.22 28.36 -16.41
CA THR A 109 11.83 29.10 -15.21
C THR A 109 11.11 30.41 -15.47
N ILE A 110 9.78 30.52 -15.48
CA ILE A 110 9.27 31.77 -14.88
C ILE A 110 9.69 31.84 -13.40
N SER A 111 9.94 33.05 -12.94
CA SER A 111 10.47 33.40 -11.64
C SER A 111 10.07 34.83 -11.35
N PHE A 112 9.91 35.16 -10.07
CA PHE A 112 9.88 36.55 -9.64
C PHE A 112 10.61 36.73 -8.32
N ASP A 113 10.78 38.00 -7.94
CA ASP A 113 11.53 38.40 -6.77
C ASP A 113 10.67 39.32 -5.88
N ALA A 114 9.65 38.75 -5.21
CA ALA A 114 8.72 39.54 -4.39
C ALA A 114 8.27 38.81 -3.12
N GLY A 115 8.39 39.50 -1.99
CA GLY A 115 7.94 39.03 -0.68
C GLY A 115 7.39 40.18 0.16
N GLY A 116 6.42 39.87 1.01
CA GLY A 116 5.78 40.82 1.91
C GLY A 116 4.33 40.41 2.23
N ASP A 117 3.72 41.11 3.20
CA ASP A 117 2.50 40.69 3.91
C ASP A 117 1.19 40.65 3.07
N SER A 118 1.26 40.90 1.76
CA SER A 118 0.14 40.70 0.83
C SER A 118 0.41 39.47 -0.05
N GLY A 119 -0.14 38.32 0.36
CA GLY A 119 0.03 37.02 -0.31
C GLY A 119 -0.14 37.14 -1.84
N MET A 120 -1.37 37.32 -2.32
CA MET A 120 -1.70 37.44 -3.75
C MET A 120 -0.82 38.42 -4.56
N GLN A 121 -0.35 39.52 -3.96
CA GLN A 121 0.50 40.51 -4.66
C GLN A 121 1.97 40.11 -4.74
N ASN A 122 2.50 39.36 -3.77
CA ASN A 122 3.90 38.96 -3.69
C ASN A 122 4.14 37.55 -4.20
N THR A 123 3.13 36.70 -4.02
CA THR A 123 2.89 35.49 -4.80
C THR A 123 3.37 35.70 -6.23
N THR A 124 4.26 34.82 -6.69
CA THR A 124 4.64 34.80 -8.10
C THR A 124 3.41 34.55 -8.98
N PHE A 125 2.38 33.89 -8.41
CA PHE A 125 1.21 33.45 -9.15
C PHE A 125 -0.08 33.02 -8.43
N THR A 126 -1.23 33.54 -8.86
CA THR A 126 -2.47 33.38 -8.10
C THR A 126 -3.59 32.80 -8.95
N VAL A 127 -4.37 31.81 -8.50
CA VAL A 127 -5.58 31.28 -9.20
C VAL A 127 -6.88 31.84 -8.74
N LEU A 128 -7.80 31.95 -9.71
CA LEU A 128 -9.20 32.21 -9.49
C LEU A 128 -10.21 31.41 -10.40
N ALA A 129 -9.83 30.78 -11.54
CA ALA A 129 -10.81 30.17 -12.50
C ALA A 129 -10.93 28.63 -12.40
N ASP A 130 -12.09 28.02 -12.71
CA ASP A 130 -12.33 26.54 -12.65
C ASP A 130 -12.05 25.76 -13.95
N ASN A 131 -11.85 24.43 -13.86
CA ASN A 131 -11.54 23.48 -14.96
C ASN A 131 -10.44 24.04 -15.88
N PHE A 132 -9.16 24.01 -15.47
CA PHE A 132 -8.19 24.99 -15.96
C PHE A 132 -6.64 24.54 -15.95
N MET A 133 -5.62 24.25 -16.93
CA MET A 133 -4.25 23.41 -17.15
C MET A 133 -2.75 23.79 -16.93
N ALA A 134 -1.93 22.79 -16.46
CA ALA A 134 -0.51 22.58 -16.08
C ALA A 134 0.33 21.34 -16.48
N HIS A 135 1.52 21.49 -17.08
CA HIS A 135 2.47 20.37 -17.34
C HIS A 135 4.01 20.69 -17.50
N ASP A 136 4.91 20.92 -16.51
CA ASP A 136 6.40 21.24 -16.53
C ASP A 136 7.06 22.67 -16.89
N ILE A 137 6.65 23.88 -16.40
CA ILE A 137 7.29 25.26 -16.64
C ILE A 137 8.42 25.63 -15.60
N THR A 138 8.84 26.83 -15.06
CA THR A 138 9.29 27.17 -13.63
C THR A 138 8.54 28.39 -13.11
N PHE A 139 8.45 28.48 -11.78
CA PHE A 139 7.86 29.40 -10.83
C PHE A 139 8.78 29.33 -9.65
N GLN A 140 9.25 30.48 -9.25
CA GLN A 140 10.33 30.56 -8.29
C GLN A 140 10.25 31.96 -7.73
N ASN A 141 9.78 32.06 -6.49
CA ASN A 141 9.86 33.27 -5.73
C ASN A 141 11.25 33.40 -5.11
N THR A 142 12.16 33.96 -5.89
CA THR A 142 13.57 34.20 -5.54
C THR A 142 13.77 35.09 -4.30
N TYR A 143 12.71 35.71 -3.77
CA TYR A 143 12.80 36.70 -2.68
C TYR A 143 13.55 36.19 -1.45
N ASN A 144 13.13 35.04 -0.92
CA ASN A 144 13.71 34.43 0.27
C ASN A 144 14.94 33.53 -0.05
N MET A 145 15.50 33.62 -1.26
CA MET A 145 16.38 32.58 -1.79
C MET A 145 17.89 32.86 -1.71
N GLY A 146 18.28 34.11 -1.48
CA GLY A 146 19.69 34.54 -1.46
C GLY A 146 20.59 33.77 -0.48
N GLY A 147 21.87 33.62 -0.84
CA GLY A 147 22.86 32.84 -0.07
C GLY A 147 23.25 33.48 1.28
N LYS A 148 24.02 32.73 2.10
CA LYS A 148 24.52 33.22 3.40
C LYS A 148 25.40 34.47 3.24
N GLY A 149 24.79 35.64 3.41
CA GLY A 149 25.40 36.96 3.25
C GLY A 149 24.42 38.02 2.75
N SER A 150 23.41 37.64 1.94
CA SER A 150 22.36 38.56 1.47
C SER A 150 21.16 38.54 2.41
N MET A 151 21.17 39.40 3.44
CA MET A 151 20.08 39.51 4.41
C MET A 151 18.86 40.24 3.82
N ARG A 152 17.88 39.47 3.36
CA ARG A 152 16.47 39.90 3.24
C ARG A 152 15.68 39.29 4.40
N ASN A 153 14.62 39.97 4.84
CA ASN A 153 13.71 39.41 5.82
C ASN A 153 12.96 38.23 5.19
N ILE A 154 12.80 37.15 5.95
CA ILE A 154 11.95 36.03 5.54
C ILE A 154 10.49 36.46 5.73
N THR A 155 9.68 36.27 4.70
CA THR A 155 8.29 36.74 4.63
C THR A 155 7.49 35.89 3.64
N TRP A 156 6.18 36.13 3.58
CA TRP A 156 5.30 35.60 2.55
C TRP A 156 5.84 35.90 1.16
N ALA A 157 6.32 34.86 0.50
CA ALA A 157 6.76 34.92 -0.88
C ALA A 157 6.32 33.64 -1.61
N PRO A 158 5.00 33.38 -1.74
CA PRO A 158 4.56 32.17 -2.41
C PRO A 158 5.10 32.15 -3.83
N ALA A 159 5.53 31.00 -4.36
CA ALA A 159 5.61 30.88 -5.80
C ALA A 159 4.21 30.66 -6.40
N ALA A 160 3.18 30.30 -5.60
CA ALA A 160 1.78 30.48 -6.02
C ALA A 160 0.67 30.38 -4.92
N MET A 161 -0.61 30.64 -5.26
CA MET A 161 -1.76 30.70 -4.32
C MET A 161 -3.16 30.49 -4.96
N ILE A 162 -3.95 29.45 -4.60
CA ILE A 162 -5.14 29.02 -5.39
C ILE A 162 -6.48 29.04 -4.71
N ALA A 163 -7.49 29.55 -5.43
CA ALA A 163 -8.89 29.28 -5.17
C ALA A 163 -9.67 28.92 -6.47
N ALA A 164 -9.82 27.63 -6.83
CA ALA A 164 -10.77 27.15 -7.86
C ALA A 164 -10.89 25.60 -8.02
N ASP A 165 -11.91 25.12 -8.76
CA ASP A 165 -12.37 23.74 -8.82
C ASP A 165 -12.05 22.96 -10.12
N LYS A 166 -12.14 21.61 -10.05
CA LYS A 166 -11.92 20.56 -11.07
C LYS A 166 -10.62 20.63 -11.89
N ALA A 167 -9.54 21.06 -11.30
CA ALA A 167 -8.22 21.37 -11.87
C ALA A 167 -7.33 20.28 -12.65
N SER A 168 -5.93 20.20 -12.73
CA SER A 168 -4.90 19.22 -13.36
C SER A 168 -3.35 19.37 -13.27
N PHE A 169 -2.61 18.84 -12.26
CA PHE A 169 -1.16 19.17 -11.99
C PHE A 169 -0.10 18.10 -12.40
N TYR A 170 0.59 18.18 -13.56
CA TYR A 170 1.46 17.00 -14.11
C TYR A 170 2.88 17.70 -14.12
N ARG A 171 3.80 17.38 -13.19
CA ARG A 171 5.25 17.64 -13.42
C ARG A 171 5.83 19.10 -13.38
N CYS A 172 5.25 20.08 -12.66
CA CYS A 172 5.90 21.37 -12.19
C CYS A 172 7.02 21.22 -11.15
N GLY A 173 7.93 22.24 -10.93
CA GLY A 173 8.37 23.39 -9.91
C GLY A 173 7.51 24.41 -9.15
N PHE A 174 8.02 25.30 -8.18
CA PHE A 174 7.60 26.44 -7.11
C PHE A 174 8.92 26.38 -6.34
N ILE A 175 9.53 27.52 -6.04
CA ILE A 175 10.82 27.58 -5.34
C ILE A 175 10.76 28.88 -4.52
N SER A 176 11.07 28.90 -3.21
CA SER A 176 10.78 30.02 -2.28
C SER A 176 11.54 29.93 -0.92
N LEU A 177 10.90 30.06 0.25
CA LEU A 177 11.35 29.65 1.59
C LEU A 177 10.15 29.47 2.54
N GLN A 178 9.24 30.43 2.49
CA GLN A 178 8.11 30.58 3.39
C GLN A 178 6.84 30.76 2.55
N ASP A 179 5.76 30.10 2.99
CA ASP A 179 4.43 30.16 2.40
C ASP A 179 4.48 29.85 0.90
N THR A 180 5.44 29.01 0.45
CA THR A 180 5.75 28.67 -0.95
C THR A 180 4.51 28.44 -1.80
N LEU A 181 3.48 27.86 -1.17
CA LEU A 181 2.20 27.60 -1.77
C LEU A 181 1.01 27.83 -0.85
N SER A 182 0.01 28.55 -1.35
CA SER A 182 -1.35 28.45 -0.82
C SER A 182 -2.21 27.45 -1.63
N ASP A 183 -2.52 26.26 -1.07
CA ASP A 183 -3.66 25.42 -1.52
C ASP A 183 -4.97 25.96 -0.92
N ALA A 184 -5.30 27.20 -1.30
CA ALA A 184 -6.26 28.00 -0.55
C ALA A 184 -7.69 27.42 -0.61
N HIS A 185 -8.21 27.06 -1.80
CA HIS A 185 -9.54 26.50 -1.98
C HIS A 185 -9.72 25.72 -3.31
N GLY A 186 -10.48 24.62 -3.33
CA GLY A 186 -10.77 23.88 -4.58
C GLY A 186 -11.07 22.38 -4.48
N ARG A 187 -11.27 21.74 -5.66
CA ARG A 187 -11.08 20.29 -5.94
C ARG A 187 -10.49 20.09 -7.34
N HIS A 188 -10.09 18.85 -7.64
CA HIS A 188 -8.70 18.63 -8.05
C HIS A 188 -8.55 17.14 -8.74
N TYR A 189 -7.36 16.54 -9.17
CA TYR A 189 -6.88 15.16 -9.78
C TYR A 189 -5.26 14.77 -10.18
N PHE A 190 -4.10 15.12 -9.46
CA PHE A 190 -2.51 15.17 -9.45
C PHE A 190 -1.54 14.15 -10.11
N GLU A 191 -0.24 14.56 -10.39
CA GLU A 191 0.92 13.62 -10.56
C GLU A 191 2.44 14.01 -10.74
N SER A 192 3.32 13.13 -10.24
CA SER A 192 4.80 12.99 -10.44
C SER A 192 5.75 14.07 -9.92
N CYS A 193 5.57 15.30 -10.40
CA CYS A 193 5.98 16.59 -9.82
C CYS A 193 7.39 16.79 -9.23
N HIS A 194 7.62 18.03 -8.77
CA HIS A 194 8.49 18.29 -7.62
C HIS A 194 7.88 19.08 -6.34
N ILE A 195 8.45 19.98 -5.46
CA ILE A 195 7.97 21.20 -4.65
C ILE A 195 9.14 21.71 -3.79
N GLN A 196 8.94 22.69 -2.89
CA GLN A 196 9.93 23.38 -2.07
C GLN A 196 9.35 23.90 -0.73
N GLY A 197 10.06 23.79 0.41
CA GLY A 197 9.49 24.29 1.69
C GLY A 197 10.32 24.57 2.94
N ALA A 198 9.93 25.55 3.78
CA ALA A 198 10.45 25.66 5.15
C ALA A 198 9.54 26.28 6.22
N ILE A 199 8.69 27.26 5.91
CA ILE A 199 7.69 27.78 6.86
C ILE A 199 6.33 27.76 6.18
N ASP A 200 5.36 27.03 6.75
CA ASP A 200 3.96 26.93 6.29
C ASP A 200 3.82 26.86 4.77
N PHE A 201 4.77 26.19 4.13
CA PHE A 201 5.00 26.35 2.69
C PHE A 201 3.94 25.65 1.85
N ILE A 202 3.07 24.90 2.52
CA ILE A 202 1.74 24.56 2.06
C ILE A 202 0.77 25.10 3.07
N TRP A 203 -0.19 25.91 2.65
CA TRP A 203 -1.21 26.44 3.55
C TRP A 203 -2.54 26.63 2.82
N GLY A 204 -3.66 26.54 3.52
CA GLY A 204 -4.99 26.72 2.91
C GLY A 204 -6.01 25.63 3.29
N ASP A 205 -7.22 25.70 2.73
CA ASP A 205 -8.36 24.86 3.15
C ASP A 205 -8.88 23.86 2.11
N ALA A 206 -8.31 23.83 0.90
CA ALA A 206 -8.86 23.09 -0.23
C ALA A 206 -9.10 21.59 0.02
N GLN A 207 -10.03 21.01 -0.75
CA GLN A 207 -10.22 19.58 -0.82
C GLN A 207 -9.23 18.98 -1.81
N SER A 208 -8.43 18.00 -1.36
CA SER A 208 -7.54 17.29 -2.27
C SER A 208 -7.64 15.73 -2.16
N PHE A 209 -7.50 14.95 -3.26
CA PHE A 209 -7.70 13.47 -3.52
C PHE A 209 -6.49 12.77 -4.24
N TYR A 210 -5.24 13.27 -4.24
CA TYR A 210 -4.11 13.31 -5.23
C TYR A 210 -3.83 12.21 -6.35
N GLN A 211 -2.73 12.28 -7.16
CA GLN A 211 -1.84 11.17 -7.53
C GLN A 211 -0.32 11.39 -7.80
N SER A 212 0.38 10.26 -8.07
CA SER A 212 1.83 9.73 -8.21
C SER A 212 3.97 9.58 -6.06
N CYS A 213 4.22 10.37 -4.89
CA CYS A 213 3.89 11.78 -4.35
C CYS A 213 4.75 12.40 -3.24
N SER A 214 4.45 13.67 -2.80
CA SER A 214 5.44 14.73 -2.62
C SER A 214 5.43 16.21 -1.78
N LEU A 215 5.70 16.92 -0.55
CA LEU A 215 6.27 17.23 0.92
C LEU A 215 7.67 17.93 1.59
N GLU A 216 8.93 18.10 1.09
CA GLU A 216 10.28 18.52 1.70
C GLU A 216 10.58 19.84 2.45
N VAL A 217 11.72 19.93 3.21
CA VAL A 217 11.93 21.00 4.23
C VAL A 217 13.29 21.64 4.56
N THR A 218 13.42 22.98 4.76
CA THR A 218 14.71 23.69 5.09
C THR A 218 14.94 24.25 6.48
N GLY A 219 15.05 23.39 7.47
CA GLY A 219 15.61 23.77 8.76
C GLY A 219 17.05 24.34 8.71
N SER A 220 17.86 24.17 7.64
CA SER A 220 19.25 24.68 7.62
C SER A 220 19.37 26.21 7.64
N ARG A 221 18.38 26.91 7.08
CA ARG A 221 18.39 28.37 7.00
C ARG A 221 17.59 29.04 8.11
N ILE A 222 16.70 28.31 8.79
CA ILE A 222 15.72 28.89 9.73
C ILE A 222 15.58 28.17 11.08
N GLY A 223 16.16 26.98 11.27
CA GLY A 223 15.96 26.18 12.48
C GLY A 223 14.76 25.23 12.35
N LEU A 224 13.68 25.52 13.08
CA LEU A 224 12.50 24.66 13.13
C LEU A 224 11.50 25.05 12.04
N SER A 225 11.45 24.23 11.00
CA SER A 225 10.58 24.38 9.84
C SER A 225 9.15 23.87 10.08
N TYR A 226 8.25 24.22 9.16
CA TYR A 226 6.81 23.91 9.21
C TYR A 226 6.30 23.51 7.84
N ILE A 227 5.72 22.33 7.77
CA ILE A 227 5.34 21.61 6.56
C ILE A 227 4.00 22.14 6.02
N THR A 228 2.85 21.55 6.35
CA THR A 228 1.55 22.14 6.00
C THR A 228 1.10 23.14 7.07
N ALA A 229 0.08 23.93 6.71
CA ALA A 229 -0.68 24.78 7.60
C ALA A 229 -2.16 24.66 7.20
N GLN A 230 -2.80 23.54 7.55
CA GLN A 230 -4.13 23.19 7.01
C GLN A 230 -5.24 23.97 7.70
N GLY A 231 -6.06 24.62 6.88
CA GLY A 231 -7.01 25.64 7.28
C GLY A 231 -8.48 25.22 7.26
N ARG A 232 -8.81 23.93 7.42
CA ARG A 232 -10.20 23.47 7.54
C ARG A 232 -10.85 24.10 8.79
N ASN A 233 -12.06 24.61 8.62
CA ASN A 233 -12.78 25.44 9.59
C ASN A 233 -13.95 24.72 10.25
N SER A 234 -14.47 23.65 9.63
CA SER A 234 -15.59 22.87 10.17
C SER A 234 -15.49 21.38 9.85
N GLU A 235 -16.18 20.54 10.64
CA GLU A 235 -16.33 19.11 10.38
C GLU A 235 -17.13 18.81 9.09
N SER A 236 -17.98 19.75 8.66
CA SER A 236 -18.73 19.69 7.40
C SER A 236 -17.91 20.11 6.17
N ASP A 237 -16.78 20.78 6.34
CA ASP A 237 -15.92 21.15 5.22
C ASP A 237 -15.40 19.87 4.57
N MET A 238 -15.65 19.70 3.28
CA MET A 238 -15.05 18.60 2.51
C MET A 238 -13.58 18.88 2.16
N GLY A 239 -13.10 20.08 2.49
CA GLY A 239 -11.72 20.51 2.50
C GLY A 239 -10.85 19.64 3.41
N GLY A 240 -9.58 19.56 3.09
CA GLY A 240 -8.68 18.64 3.73
C GLY A 240 -7.72 18.00 2.75
N PHE A 241 -6.55 17.81 3.28
CA PHE A 241 -5.42 17.28 2.60
C PHE A 241 -5.48 15.79 2.95
N VAL A 242 -6.10 14.89 2.16
CA VAL A 242 -6.50 13.53 2.65
C VAL A 242 -5.91 12.26 1.93
N PHE A 243 -4.81 12.32 1.15
CA PHE A 243 -3.60 11.46 0.89
C PHE A 243 -3.05 10.17 -0.05
N ASN A 244 -3.54 9.18 -0.84
CA ASN A 244 -2.79 8.13 -1.74
C ASN A 244 -1.21 8.05 -2.36
N GLY A 245 -0.32 7.01 -2.24
CA GLY A 245 1.10 6.65 -2.70
C GLY A 245 2.42 7.52 -2.75
N CYS A 246 3.38 7.69 -1.79
CA CYS A 246 4.33 8.88 -1.81
C CYS A 246 5.74 8.96 -1.08
N LYS A 247 6.34 10.18 -0.89
CA LYS A 247 7.80 10.48 -0.67
C LYS A 247 8.34 11.43 0.47
N ILE A 248 9.31 12.40 0.40
CA ILE A 248 9.99 13.50 1.27
C ILE A 248 11.51 13.37 1.50
N PHE A 249 12.11 14.42 2.07
CA PHE A 249 13.32 14.50 2.92
C PHE A 249 13.55 15.90 3.58
N GLY A 250 14.76 16.28 4.05
CA GLY A 250 15.06 17.74 4.14
C GLY A 250 16.41 18.20 4.69
N ASN A 251 16.56 19.52 4.80
CA ASN A 251 17.43 20.08 5.81
C ASN A 251 16.75 20.12 7.19
N GLY A 252 17.46 19.66 8.22
CA GLY A 252 17.20 20.09 9.60
C GLY A 252 15.77 19.86 10.11
N GLU A 253 15.45 20.50 11.22
CA GLU A 253 14.28 20.09 11.99
C GLU A 253 13.00 20.68 11.39
N ALA A 254 11.99 19.87 11.03
CA ALA A 254 10.68 20.43 10.64
C ALA A 254 9.47 19.77 11.29
N LEU A 255 8.67 20.59 11.94
CA LEU A 255 7.31 20.28 12.29
C LEU A 255 6.48 20.07 11.03
N LEU A 256 5.53 19.15 11.10
CA LEU A 256 4.68 18.77 9.97
C LEU A 256 3.54 19.77 9.74
N GLY A 257 2.33 19.32 9.40
CA GLY A 257 1.15 20.17 9.29
C GLY A 257 0.78 20.88 10.59
N ARG A 258 1.06 22.19 10.78
CA ARG A 258 0.50 22.89 11.95
C ARG A 258 -0.97 23.23 11.70
N ALA A 259 -1.78 23.13 12.74
CA ALA A 259 -3.19 23.41 12.62
C ALA A 259 -3.44 24.91 12.47
N TYR A 260 -3.56 25.37 11.23
CA TYR A 260 -3.84 26.76 10.88
C TYR A 260 -5.26 27.15 11.30
N ARG A 261 -6.23 26.23 11.17
CA ARG A 261 -7.55 26.33 11.80
C ARG A 261 -7.94 25.01 12.50
N ALA A 262 -8.93 25.10 13.38
CA ALA A 262 -9.24 24.10 14.41
C ALA A 262 -9.63 22.70 13.90
N TYR A 263 -10.00 22.55 12.63
CA TYR A 263 -10.37 21.25 12.03
C TYR A 263 -9.29 20.70 11.11
N ALA A 264 -8.02 21.15 11.25
CA ALA A 264 -6.87 20.70 10.48
C ALA A 264 -6.95 19.19 10.15
N THR A 265 -7.02 18.88 8.84
CA THR A 265 -7.33 17.53 8.34
C THR A 265 -6.33 17.17 7.24
N VAL A 266 -5.31 16.40 7.65
CA VAL A 266 -4.10 16.12 6.85
C VAL A 266 -3.73 14.61 6.93
N LEU A 267 -4.05 13.74 5.94
CA LEU A 267 -3.86 12.27 6.02
C LEU A 267 -2.66 11.70 5.24
N TYR A 268 -1.55 11.32 5.94
CA TYR A 268 -0.34 10.47 5.70
C TYR A 268 -0.52 8.96 5.83
N TYR A 269 -0.85 8.23 4.78
CA TYR A 269 -0.80 6.78 4.59
C TYR A 269 0.49 6.39 3.69
N ASN A 270 0.72 5.25 2.99
CA ASN A 270 2.02 4.77 2.34
C ASN A 270 3.08 5.68 1.64
N THR A 271 4.13 5.95 2.37
CA THR A 271 5.27 6.74 1.95
C THR A 271 6.54 6.21 2.66
N TYR A 272 7.74 6.53 2.21
CA TYR A 272 8.99 6.27 2.97
C TYR A 272 9.50 7.60 3.55
N MET A 273 10.32 7.67 4.62
CA MET A 273 10.69 8.81 5.47
C MET A 273 12.13 8.95 6.11
N ASP A 274 12.96 9.86 5.57
CA ASP A 274 14.15 10.66 6.00
C ASP A 274 14.31 10.90 7.52
N ASN A 275 15.29 11.72 7.84
CA ASN A 275 16.10 11.66 9.02
C ASN A 275 15.96 12.93 9.87
N ILE A 276 15.56 14.03 9.25
CA ILE A 276 15.71 15.37 9.81
C ILE A 276 14.55 15.84 10.73
N ILE A 277 13.44 15.11 10.83
CA ILE A 277 13.29 14.18 11.96
C ILE A 277 12.34 14.55 13.15
N SER A 278 12.61 15.53 14.01
CA SER A 278 12.35 15.30 15.46
C SER A 278 10.87 14.99 15.91
N PRO A 279 10.50 13.76 16.34
CA PRO A 279 9.10 13.37 16.61
C PRO A 279 8.20 14.09 17.66
N GLN A 280 8.03 15.42 17.59
CA GLN A 280 7.15 16.26 18.43
C GLN A 280 5.64 16.10 18.21
N GLY A 281 5.17 15.95 16.97
CA GLY A 281 3.71 15.95 16.76
C GLY A 281 3.25 17.37 16.68
N TRP A 282 2.34 17.64 17.62
CA TRP A 282 1.65 18.88 17.87
C TRP A 282 2.67 19.99 18.13
N ASP A 283 3.03 20.66 17.04
CA ASP A 283 2.61 22.04 17.00
C ASP A 283 1.14 22.12 16.57
N ALA A 284 0.31 22.16 17.61
CA ALA A 284 -1.07 22.60 17.59
C ALA A 284 -1.25 24.00 17.00
N TRP A 285 -0.14 24.73 16.85
CA TRP A 285 -0.02 26.16 16.75
C TRP A 285 -0.57 26.83 18.02
N PHE A 286 -1.88 26.80 18.18
CA PHE A 286 -2.61 27.32 19.34
C PHE A 286 -3.77 26.38 19.79
N ASN A 287 -3.95 25.22 19.14
CA ASN A 287 -5.13 24.33 19.26
C ASN A 287 -4.89 23.12 20.20
N THR A 288 -4.64 23.33 21.49
CA THR A 288 -4.32 22.25 22.44
C THR A 288 -5.50 21.31 22.74
N GLY A 289 -5.30 19.99 22.60
CA GLY A 289 -6.21 18.95 23.10
C GLY A 289 -5.73 18.39 24.46
N HIS A 290 -6.64 17.82 25.25
CA HIS A 290 -6.37 17.38 26.63
C HIS A 290 -5.57 16.06 26.74
N GLU A 291 -5.04 15.84 27.94
CA GLU A 291 -3.96 14.89 28.25
C GLU A 291 -4.38 13.41 28.27
N THR A 292 -3.40 12.50 28.19
CA THR A 292 -3.60 11.07 28.49
C THR A 292 -3.64 10.87 30.00
N ILE A 293 -4.73 10.31 30.51
CA ILE A 293 -4.87 9.92 31.92
C ILE A 293 -4.23 8.53 32.12
N THR A 294 -3.32 8.40 33.08
CA THR A 294 -2.61 7.13 33.36
C THR A 294 -3.15 6.47 34.63
N VAL A 295 -3.57 5.21 34.50
CA VAL A 295 -3.91 4.35 35.64
C VAL A 295 -2.74 3.40 35.91
N ASP A 296 -2.16 3.48 37.12
CA ASP A 296 -1.16 2.53 37.60
C ASP A 296 -1.45 2.10 39.04
N LYS A 297 -1.71 0.80 39.22
CA LYS A 297 -1.89 0.18 40.54
C LYS A 297 -0.68 0.35 41.47
N SER A 298 0.52 0.67 40.96
CA SER A 298 1.71 0.97 41.77
C SER A 298 1.76 2.41 42.32
N GLY A 299 0.82 3.28 41.93
CA GLY A 299 0.72 4.66 42.41
C GLY A 299 1.65 5.66 41.69
N LYS A 300 2.07 5.35 40.46
CA LYS A 300 2.93 6.23 39.64
C LYS A 300 2.22 6.82 38.41
N GLY A 301 0.93 6.56 38.27
CA GLY A 301 0.03 7.22 37.34
C GLY A 301 -0.91 8.17 38.09
N ASP A 302 -1.68 8.95 37.33
CA ASP A 302 -2.64 9.93 37.84
C ASP A 302 -3.72 9.30 38.73
N PHE A 303 -4.07 8.03 38.47
CA PHE A 303 -5.01 7.24 39.28
C PHE A 303 -4.51 5.83 39.58
N THR A 304 -5.06 5.22 40.64
CA THR A 304 -4.70 3.85 41.07
C THR A 304 -5.70 2.78 40.65
N THR A 305 -6.93 3.19 40.30
CA THR A 305 -8.00 2.31 39.83
C THR A 305 -8.60 2.87 38.53
N VAL A 306 -9.19 1.99 37.72
CA VAL A 306 -9.75 2.31 36.41
C VAL A 306 -11.02 3.16 36.55
N GLN A 307 -11.86 2.89 37.55
CA GLN A 307 -13.06 3.70 37.80
C GLN A 307 -12.72 5.14 38.16
N GLN A 308 -11.66 5.39 38.96
CA GLN A 308 -11.25 6.75 39.32
C GLN A 308 -10.93 7.62 38.08
N ALA A 309 -10.23 7.05 37.09
CA ALA A 309 -9.94 7.74 35.85
C ALA A 309 -11.20 8.03 35.02
N ILE A 310 -12.13 7.08 34.94
CA ILE A 310 -13.42 7.26 34.25
C ILE A 310 -14.29 8.32 34.95
N ASP A 311 -14.30 8.33 36.28
CA ASP A 311 -15.04 9.33 37.07
C ASP A 311 -14.47 10.74 36.89
N SER A 312 -13.17 10.88 36.60
CA SER A 312 -12.50 12.16 36.34
C SER A 312 -12.80 12.77 34.97
N VAL A 313 -13.31 11.99 34.01
CA VAL A 313 -13.80 12.51 32.73
C VAL A 313 -15.07 13.33 32.99
N PRO A 314 -15.23 14.55 32.45
CA PRO A 314 -16.45 15.34 32.63
C PRO A 314 -17.72 14.62 32.15
N ASP A 315 -18.87 14.96 32.76
CA ASP A 315 -20.17 14.58 32.22
C ASP A 315 -20.50 15.44 30.97
N ASP A 316 -21.32 14.90 30.06
CA ASP A 316 -21.60 15.44 28.71
C ASP A 316 -20.33 15.74 27.88
N ASN A 317 -19.28 14.94 28.07
CA ASN A 317 -18.02 15.00 27.33
C ASN A 317 -18.22 14.96 25.80
N LYS A 318 -17.40 15.70 25.05
CA LYS A 318 -17.47 15.82 23.58
C LYS A 318 -16.11 15.64 22.89
N SER A 319 -15.09 15.22 23.63
CA SER A 319 -13.72 15.08 23.13
C SER A 319 -13.15 13.74 23.57
N TRP A 320 -12.33 13.11 22.74
CA TRP A 320 -11.75 11.81 23.09
C TRP A 320 -10.79 11.94 24.27
N VAL A 321 -11.13 11.31 25.40
CA VAL A 321 -10.24 11.18 26.56
C VAL A 321 -9.61 9.79 26.55
N HIS A 322 -8.28 9.75 26.56
CA HIS A 322 -7.51 8.53 26.56
C HIS A 322 -7.11 8.15 28.00
N ILE A 323 -7.50 6.95 28.43
CA ILE A 323 -7.17 6.38 29.73
C ILE A 323 -6.27 5.15 29.51
N HIS A 324 -4.98 5.30 29.81
CA HIS A 324 -3.95 4.27 29.66
C HIS A 324 -3.75 3.48 30.96
N ILE A 325 -3.98 2.17 30.93
CA ILE A 325 -4.03 1.29 32.10
C ILE A 325 -2.82 0.35 32.12
N LYS A 326 -1.89 0.61 33.05
CA LYS A 326 -0.65 -0.16 33.23
C LYS A 326 -0.91 -1.63 33.60
N PRO A 327 0.06 -2.54 33.35
CA PRO A 327 -0.08 -3.96 33.68
C PRO A 327 -0.40 -4.18 35.16
N GLY A 328 -1.47 -4.93 35.44
CA GLY A 328 -1.94 -5.17 36.78
C GLY A 328 -3.25 -5.96 36.79
N ASN A 329 -3.48 -6.67 37.90
CA ASN A 329 -4.78 -7.25 38.21
C ASN A 329 -5.56 -6.25 39.07
N TYR A 330 -6.41 -5.46 38.43
CA TYR A 330 -7.32 -4.48 39.03
C TYR A 330 -8.56 -5.22 39.53
N THR A 331 -8.83 -5.14 40.83
CA THR A 331 -9.92 -5.87 41.48
C THR A 331 -11.04 -4.91 41.84
N GLU A 332 -11.75 -4.47 40.82
CA GLU A 332 -12.80 -3.46 40.87
C GLU A 332 -13.90 -3.81 39.86
N LYS A 333 -15.12 -3.29 40.06
CA LYS A 333 -16.10 -3.15 38.98
C LYS A 333 -15.87 -1.82 38.27
N VAL A 334 -16.06 -1.81 36.96
CA VAL A 334 -15.95 -0.60 36.14
C VAL A 334 -17.26 -0.32 35.41
N SER A 335 -17.74 0.91 35.46
CA SER A 335 -18.94 1.35 34.76
C SER A 335 -18.72 2.70 34.08
N ILE A 336 -18.92 2.72 32.76
CA ILE A 336 -19.01 3.96 31.97
C ILE A 336 -20.50 4.32 31.86
N LYS A 337 -20.90 5.35 32.60
CA LYS A 337 -22.27 5.88 32.61
C LYS A 337 -22.58 6.63 31.31
N ARG A 338 -23.86 6.67 30.92
CA ARG A 338 -24.32 7.17 29.60
C ARG A 338 -23.86 8.60 29.28
N GLU A 339 -23.75 9.43 30.31
CA GLU A 339 -23.29 10.82 30.30
C GLU A 339 -21.77 11.00 30.07
N LYS A 340 -20.97 9.91 29.97
CA LYS A 340 -19.51 9.97 29.70
C LYS A 340 -19.10 9.30 28.37
N PRO A 341 -19.57 9.79 27.20
CA PRO A 341 -19.13 9.29 25.90
C PRO A 341 -17.69 9.72 25.55
N PHE A 342 -17.16 9.20 24.44
CA PHE A 342 -15.81 9.51 23.90
C PHE A 342 -14.66 9.16 24.85
N ILE A 343 -14.72 8.00 25.51
CA ILE A 343 -13.61 7.45 26.30
C ILE A 343 -12.93 6.33 25.51
N PHE A 344 -11.59 6.40 25.44
CA PHE A 344 -10.74 5.30 24.98
C PHE A 344 -9.99 4.70 26.18
N LEU A 345 -10.37 3.48 26.57
CA LEU A 345 -9.64 2.66 27.54
C LEU A 345 -8.59 1.82 26.83
N GLU A 346 -7.31 1.97 27.16
CA GLU A 346 -6.23 1.15 26.62
C GLU A 346 -5.49 0.40 27.74
N GLY A 347 -5.42 -0.93 27.66
CA GLY A 347 -4.48 -1.73 28.45
C GLY A 347 -3.15 -1.94 27.72
N GLU A 348 -2.11 -2.45 28.39
CA GLU A 348 -0.89 -2.82 27.69
C GLU A 348 -0.97 -4.23 27.06
N SER A 349 -1.68 -5.17 27.70
CA SER A 349 -2.08 -6.45 27.08
C SER A 349 -3.21 -7.14 27.83
N SER A 350 -4.13 -7.80 27.13
CA SER A 350 -5.22 -8.59 27.75
C SER A 350 -4.74 -9.90 28.40
N ARG A 351 -3.42 -10.05 28.57
CA ARG A 351 -2.75 -11.07 29.39
C ARG A 351 -2.22 -10.53 30.72
N ASN A 352 -2.06 -9.22 30.89
CA ASN A 352 -1.45 -8.62 32.08
C ASN A 352 -2.19 -7.38 32.62
N THR A 353 -2.91 -6.61 31.80
CA THR A 353 -3.94 -5.65 32.24
C THR A 353 -5.27 -6.39 32.37
N ILE A 354 -5.64 -6.73 33.60
CA ILE A 354 -6.83 -7.52 33.95
C ILE A 354 -7.70 -6.70 34.89
N ILE A 355 -8.98 -6.52 34.54
CA ILE A 355 -10.02 -5.98 35.39
C ILE A 355 -10.91 -7.17 35.79
N ALA A 356 -10.93 -7.51 37.08
CA ALA A 356 -11.57 -8.71 37.59
C ALA A 356 -12.44 -8.44 38.82
N TRP A 357 -13.70 -8.87 38.76
CA TRP A 357 -14.60 -8.91 39.91
C TRP A 357 -15.19 -10.32 40.07
N GLY A 358 -15.92 -10.59 41.15
CA GLY A 358 -16.62 -11.85 41.36
C GLY A 358 -18.02 -11.59 41.91
N ASP A 359 -19.03 -11.69 41.04
CA ASP A 359 -20.43 -11.43 41.38
C ASP A 359 -21.37 -12.15 40.40
N SER A 360 -22.63 -12.40 40.80
CA SER A 360 -23.60 -13.13 40.00
C SER A 360 -25.05 -12.86 40.42
N GLY A 361 -26.04 -13.31 39.64
CA GLY A 361 -27.45 -13.31 40.06
C GLY A 361 -28.19 -11.99 39.91
N ASP A 362 -27.59 -11.00 39.25
CA ASP A 362 -28.27 -9.86 38.65
C ASP A 362 -27.58 -9.52 37.32
N ILE A 363 -28.27 -9.66 36.19
CA ILE A 363 -27.62 -9.60 34.87
C ILE A 363 -27.12 -8.18 34.50
N VAL A 364 -27.65 -7.16 35.17
CA VAL A 364 -27.28 -5.75 34.95
C VAL A 364 -26.31 -5.26 36.03
N LYS A 365 -26.40 -5.77 37.27
CA LYS A 365 -25.53 -5.35 38.38
C LYS A 365 -24.28 -6.22 38.58
N SER A 366 -24.30 -7.51 38.22
CA SER A 366 -23.15 -8.43 38.37
C SER A 366 -22.03 -8.36 37.31
N PRO A 367 -22.15 -7.66 36.15
CA PRO A 367 -21.02 -7.47 35.25
C PRO A 367 -19.76 -6.92 35.93
N THR A 368 -18.59 -7.37 35.48
CA THR A 368 -17.30 -6.79 35.90
C THR A 368 -17.04 -5.44 35.20
N PHE A 369 -17.51 -5.30 33.96
CA PHE A 369 -17.50 -4.07 33.18
C PHE A 369 -18.90 -3.77 32.61
N SER A 370 -19.37 -2.52 32.75
CA SER A 370 -20.62 -2.06 32.15
C SER A 370 -20.38 -0.81 31.29
N CYS A 371 -20.94 -0.79 30.09
CA CYS A 371 -20.79 0.33 29.14
C CYS A 371 -22.15 0.81 28.65
N HIS A 372 -22.64 1.91 29.22
CA HIS A 372 -23.92 2.52 28.88
C HIS A 372 -23.78 3.79 28.00
N ALA A 373 -22.54 4.20 27.69
CA ALA A 373 -22.21 5.38 26.90
C ALA A 373 -21.91 5.06 25.43
N ASP A 374 -22.23 6.02 24.58
CA ASP A 374 -21.97 5.96 23.14
C ASP A 374 -20.53 6.39 22.80
N ASN A 375 -20.01 5.94 21.65
CA ASN A 375 -18.66 6.26 21.15
C ASN A 375 -17.57 5.87 22.18
N ILE A 376 -17.50 4.59 22.55
CA ILE A 376 -16.50 4.07 23.49
C ILE A 376 -15.54 3.11 22.76
N VAL A 377 -14.26 3.19 23.10
CA VAL A 377 -13.24 2.24 22.63
C VAL A 377 -12.60 1.58 23.85
N ALA A 378 -12.45 0.26 23.82
CA ALA A 378 -11.61 -0.47 24.76
C ALA A 378 -10.62 -1.37 24.01
N SER A 379 -9.32 -1.27 24.31
CA SER A 379 -8.28 -2.12 23.70
C SER A 379 -7.48 -2.87 24.76
N LYS A 380 -6.98 -4.07 24.41
CA LYS A 380 -5.93 -4.77 25.15
C LYS A 380 -6.22 -5.00 26.65
N ILE A 381 -7.48 -5.07 27.08
CA ILE A 381 -7.89 -5.31 28.48
C ILE A 381 -8.51 -6.71 28.62
N GLN A 382 -8.30 -7.39 29.74
CA GLN A 382 -9.08 -8.57 30.12
C GLN A 382 -10.18 -8.19 31.13
N PHE A 383 -11.43 -8.35 30.74
CA PHE A 383 -12.58 -8.31 31.64
C PHE A 383 -12.88 -9.73 32.10
N LYS A 384 -12.86 -9.97 33.41
CA LYS A 384 -13.05 -11.32 33.97
C LYS A 384 -14.02 -11.31 35.14
N ASN A 385 -15.16 -11.97 34.97
CA ASN A 385 -15.96 -12.36 36.13
C ASN A 385 -15.42 -13.68 36.68
N SER A 386 -14.95 -13.63 37.92
CA SER A 386 -14.27 -14.73 38.60
C SER A 386 -15.21 -15.72 39.29
N TYR A 387 -16.51 -15.41 39.41
CA TYR A 387 -17.47 -16.17 40.22
C TYR A 387 -17.54 -17.65 39.84
N ASN A 388 -17.84 -17.96 38.57
CA ASN A 388 -18.00 -19.34 38.10
C ASN A 388 -16.67 -20.02 37.70
N VAL A 389 -15.57 -19.27 37.53
CA VAL A 389 -14.39 -19.73 36.76
C VAL A 389 -13.56 -20.82 37.48
N ASN A 390 -13.85 -21.10 38.76
CA ASN A 390 -13.05 -22.01 39.60
C ASN A 390 -13.73 -23.37 39.92
N HIS A 391 -14.87 -23.72 39.31
CA HIS A 391 -15.54 -25.02 39.57
C HIS A 391 -14.65 -26.23 39.18
N LYS A 392 -14.14 -26.95 40.19
CA LYS A 392 -13.29 -28.13 39.99
C LYS A 392 -14.10 -29.42 39.77
N LYS A 393 -13.65 -30.24 38.82
CA LYS A 393 -14.06 -31.64 38.67
C LYS A 393 -13.36 -32.55 39.70
N GLU A 394 -13.88 -32.64 40.93
CA GLU A 394 -13.64 -33.81 41.79
C GLU A 394 -14.91 -34.21 42.56
N VAL A 395 -15.60 -35.23 42.06
CA VAL A 395 -16.58 -36.01 42.83
C VAL A 395 -16.15 -37.47 42.83
N ARG A 396 -15.24 -37.82 43.75
CA ARG A 396 -15.05 -39.22 44.14
C ARG A 396 -16.21 -39.61 45.05
N LYS A 397 -16.91 -40.70 44.75
CA LYS A 397 -18.01 -41.19 45.60
C LYS A 397 -17.49 -41.74 46.94
N SER A 398 -17.57 -40.95 48.00
CA SER A 398 -17.51 -41.45 49.38
C SER A 398 -18.28 -40.54 50.35
N SER A 399 -19.44 -41.03 50.80
CA SER A 399 -20.08 -40.76 52.10
C SER A 399 -20.09 -39.33 52.68
N ARG A 400 -21.31 -38.76 52.70
CA ARG A 400 -21.89 -37.87 53.73
C ARG A 400 -21.40 -36.41 53.80
N ASP A 401 -22.41 -35.54 53.74
CA ASP A 401 -22.54 -34.28 54.46
C ASP A 401 -21.52 -33.16 54.14
N ASP A 402 -21.61 -32.59 52.93
CA ASP A 402 -20.98 -31.29 52.59
C ASP A 402 -21.75 -30.60 51.42
N ASP A 403 -22.86 -29.90 51.73
CA ASP A 403 -23.81 -29.29 50.77
C ASP A 403 -23.46 -27.82 50.39
N ASP A 404 -22.32 -27.56 49.76
CA ASP A 404 -21.99 -26.22 49.21
C ASP A 404 -21.36 -26.24 47.80
N ALA A 405 -21.76 -27.21 46.99
CA ALA A 405 -21.48 -27.23 45.54
C ALA A 405 -22.38 -26.23 44.80
N LYS A 406 -22.04 -24.93 44.89
CA LYS A 406 -22.81 -23.82 44.30
C LYS A 406 -23.19 -24.08 42.84
N ALA A 407 -24.45 -23.79 42.50
CA ALA A 407 -24.92 -23.88 41.12
C ALA A 407 -24.27 -22.76 40.26
N ILE A 408 -23.88 -23.11 39.03
CA ILE A 408 -23.46 -22.12 38.04
C ILE A 408 -24.64 -21.22 37.71
N THR A 409 -24.36 -19.93 37.64
CA THR A 409 -25.35 -18.86 37.54
C THR A 409 -24.83 -17.73 36.65
N TRP A 410 -25.71 -16.80 36.30
CA TRP A 410 -25.49 -15.67 35.41
C TRP A 410 -24.48 -14.71 36.05
N ALA A 411 -23.32 -14.55 35.41
CA ALA A 411 -22.19 -13.79 35.93
C ALA A 411 -21.36 -13.18 34.78
N PRO A 412 -21.84 -12.10 34.11
CA PRO A 412 -21.17 -11.55 32.95
C PRO A 412 -19.79 -10.98 33.26
N ALA A 413 -18.85 -11.16 32.33
CA ALA A 413 -17.61 -10.40 32.31
C ALA A 413 -17.87 -8.95 31.87
N ALA A 414 -18.78 -8.74 30.91
CA ALA A 414 -19.15 -7.41 30.43
C ALA A 414 -20.64 -7.29 30.04
N LEU A 415 -21.17 -6.06 30.16
CA LEU A 415 -22.44 -5.58 29.62
C LEU A 415 -22.20 -4.36 28.71
N VAL A 416 -22.85 -4.32 27.55
CA VAL A 416 -22.69 -3.26 26.55
C VAL A 416 -24.05 -2.82 25.98
N GLU A 417 -24.39 -1.54 26.16
CA GLU A 417 -25.69 -0.92 25.80
C GLU A 417 -25.58 0.39 25.00
N GLY A 418 -24.37 0.92 24.81
CA GLY A 418 -24.12 2.19 24.13
C GLY A 418 -23.93 2.03 22.61
N ASP A 419 -24.23 3.06 21.82
CA ASP A 419 -24.03 3.01 20.38
C ASP A 419 -22.56 3.27 19.97
N LYS A 420 -22.08 2.59 18.92
CA LYS A 420 -20.70 2.67 18.42
C LYS A 420 -19.61 2.27 19.44
N VAL A 421 -19.87 1.28 20.30
CA VAL A 421 -18.85 0.74 21.22
C VAL A 421 -17.96 -0.26 20.48
N SER A 422 -16.64 -0.24 20.73
CA SER A 422 -15.70 -1.14 20.06
C SER A 422 -14.61 -1.71 20.97
N PHE A 423 -14.23 -2.96 20.70
CA PHE A 423 -13.30 -3.76 21.50
C PHE A 423 -12.18 -4.36 20.63
N TYR A 424 -10.93 -4.11 21.00
CA TYR A 424 -9.76 -4.46 20.19
C TYR A 424 -8.74 -5.30 20.96
N GLY A 425 -8.65 -6.59 20.65
CA GLY A 425 -7.73 -7.52 21.32
C GLY A 425 -8.04 -7.75 22.81
N CYS A 426 -9.25 -7.40 23.26
CA CYS A 426 -9.70 -7.60 24.63
C CYS A 426 -9.98 -9.09 24.91
N SER A 427 -9.99 -9.46 26.19
CA SER A 427 -10.38 -10.80 26.64
C SER A 427 -11.61 -10.72 27.54
N PHE A 428 -12.60 -11.58 27.31
CA PHE A 428 -13.81 -11.70 28.14
C PHE A 428 -13.87 -13.12 28.68
N ILE A 429 -13.89 -13.27 30.00
CA ILE A 429 -13.81 -14.59 30.66
C ILE A 429 -14.88 -14.72 31.75
N SER A 430 -15.80 -15.66 31.56
CA SER A 430 -16.69 -16.21 32.60
C SER A 430 -17.05 -17.67 32.21
N VAL A 431 -18.26 -18.13 32.52
CA VAL A 431 -18.76 -19.48 32.19
C VAL A 431 -20.15 -19.37 31.55
N GLN A 432 -21.17 -18.98 32.31
CA GLN A 432 -22.49 -18.66 31.78
C GLN A 432 -22.60 -17.15 31.52
N ASP A 433 -23.28 -16.77 30.42
CA ASP A 433 -23.70 -15.39 30.10
C ASP A 433 -22.53 -14.38 30.09
N THR A 434 -21.38 -14.78 29.51
CA THR A 434 -20.09 -14.06 29.65
C THR A 434 -20.10 -12.64 29.09
N LEU A 435 -20.74 -12.41 27.94
CA LEU A 435 -20.84 -11.12 27.29
C LEU A 435 -22.31 -10.80 27.01
N PHE A 436 -22.84 -9.82 27.76
CA PHE A 436 -24.17 -9.26 27.52
C PHE A 436 -24.06 -8.15 26.46
N ASP A 437 -24.16 -8.56 25.20
CA ASP A 437 -24.10 -7.76 23.99
C ASP A 437 -25.51 -7.20 23.70
N ALA A 438 -25.96 -6.30 24.58
CA ALA A 438 -27.36 -6.03 24.86
C ALA A 438 -28.05 -5.19 23.78
N LEU A 439 -27.56 -3.97 23.51
CA LEU A 439 -28.12 -2.99 22.57
C LEU A 439 -27.02 -2.07 22.04
N GLY A 440 -27.19 -1.52 20.84
CA GLY A 440 -26.19 -0.63 20.19
C GLY A 440 -25.55 -1.25 18.95
N ARG A 441 -24.69 -0.49 18.25
CA ARG A 441 -23.83 -0.98 17.16
C ARG A 441 -22.44 -1.28 17.70
N HIS A 442 -22.01 -2.55 17.69
CA HIS A 442 -20.75 -2.95 18.30
C HIS A 442 -19.76 -3.59 17.32
N TYR A 443 -18.47 -3.39 17.56
CA TYR A 443 -17.38 -3.99 16.79
C TYR A 443 -16.34 -4.64 17.71
N PHE A 444 -16.08 -5.94 17.52
CA PHE A 444 -15.09 -6.71 18.28
C PHE A 444 -14.06 -7.26 17.30
N GLU A 445 -12.78 -6.83 17.36
CA GLU A 445 -11.71 -7.41 16.54
C GLU A 445 -10.61 -8.08 17.39
N LYS A 446 -10.22 -9.30 16.98
CA LYS A 446 -9.15 -10.12 17.59
C LYS A 446 -9.35 -10.41 19.10
N CYS A 447 -10.57 -10.25 19.62
CA CYS A 447 -10.89 -10.53 21.01
C CYS A 447 -10.86 -12.03 21.33
N TYR A 448 -10.57 -12.37 22.59
CA TYR A 448 -10.76 -13.71 23.14
C TYR A 448 -12.05 -13.73 23.98
N ILE A 449 -12.95 -14.67 23.73
CA ILE A 449 -14.21 -14.79 24.48
C ILE A 449 -14.33 -16.24 24.96
N GLN A 450 -14.34 -16.43 26.29
CA GLN A 450 -14.41 -17.74 26.93
C GLN A 450 -15.69 -17.88 27.77
N GLY A 451 -16.46 -18.93 27.49
CA GLY A 451 -17.64 -19.32 28.25
C GLY A 451 -18.10 -20.74 27.90
N ASP A 452 -19.32 -21.09 28.27
CA ASP A 452 -19.90 -22.45 28.21
C ASP A 452 -21.38 -22.40 27.81
N ILE A 453 -22.19 -21.59 28.49
CA ILE A 453 -23.64 -21.45 28.27
C ILE A 453 -23.97 -20.02 27.85
N ASP A 454 -24.67 -19.87 26.72
CA ASP A 454 -25.17 -18.61 26.13
C ASP A 454 -24.19 -17.44 26.17
N PHE A 455 -22.90 -17.73 26.01
CA PHE A 455 -21.88 -16.82 26.53
C PHE A 455 -21.68 -15.54 25.71
N ILE A 456 -22.39 -15.39 24.59
CA ILE A 456 -22.66 -14.12 23.90
C ILE A 456 -24.18 -14.00 23.69
N PHE A 457 -24.85 -13.09 24.39
CA PHE A 457 -26.32 -12.95 24.37
C PHE A 457 -26.77 -11.49 24.39
N GLY A 458 -28.01 -11.23 23.95
CA GLY A 458 -28.57 -9.87 23.83
C GLY A 458 -29.11 -9.54 22.44
N ASN A 459 -29.38 -8.27 22.16
CA ASN A 459 -30.01 -7.81 20.91
C ASN A 459 -29.26 -6.64 20.21
N ALA A 460 -27.95 -6.52 20.42
CA ALA A 460 -27.13 -5.54 19.70
C ALA A 460 -26.98 -5.86 18.18
N GLN A 461 -26.52 -4.87 17.42
CA GLN A 461 -26.10 -5.01 16.02
C GLN A 461 -24.57 -5.12 15.97
N SER A 462 -24.05 -6.34 16.07
CA SER A 462 -22.65 -6.58 16.44
C SER A 462 -21.86 -7.35 15.40
N TYR A 463 -20.61 -6.92 15.17
CA TYR A 463 -19.68 -7.53 14.24
C TYR A 463 -18.44 -8.02 14.98
N TYR A 464 -18.18 -9.32 14.89
CA TYR A 464 -17.08 -10.02 15.53
C TYR A 464 -16.09 -10.48 14.45
N GLU A 465 -14.91 -9.89 14.39
CA GLU A 465 -13.90 -10.21 13.37
C GLU A 465 -12.60 -10.78 13.97
N LYS A 466 -12.07 -11.85 13.37
CA LYS A 466 -10.78 -12.48 13.76
C LYS A 466 -10.67 -12.90 15.24
N CYS A 467 -11.78 -12.93 15.99
CA CYS A 467 -11.84 -13.30 17.40
C CYS A 467 -11.66 -14.81 17.61
N ASN A 468 -11.30 -15.19 18.83
CA ASN A 468 -11.15 -16.59 19.25
C ASN A 468 -12.20 -16.91 20.33
N LEU A 469 -13.21 -17.69 19.94
CA LEU A 469 -14.29 -18.14 20.81
C LEU A 469 -13.89 -19.49 21.42
N PHE A 470 -13.77 -19.55 22.74
CA PHE A 470 -13.28 -20.71 23.46
C PHE A 470 -14.33 -21.31 24.40
N VAL A 471 -14.88 -22.47 24.01
CA VAL A 471 -15.88 -23.18 24.80
C VAL A 471 -15.22 -23.97 25.93
N SER A 472 -15.47 -23.58 27.16
CA SER A 472 -14.83 -24.05 28.38
C SER A 472 -15.79 -24.90 29.21
N ILE A 473 -16.09 -26.12 28.75
CA ILE A 473 -17.15 -26.94 29.35
C ILE A 473 -16.86 -27.30 30.81
N SER A 474 -17.64 -26.68 31.70
CA SER A 474 -17.72 -26.93 33.14
C SER A 474 -18.46 -28.23 33.46
N GLY A 475 -19.39 -28.63 32.58
CA GLY A 475 -20.26 -29.80 32.75
C GLY A 475 -21.67 -29.47 33.23
N SER A 476 -22.11 -28.21 33.12
CA SER A 476 -23.39 -27.70 33.63
C SER A 476 -24.51 -27.53 32.59
N GLY A 477 -24.20 -27.56 31.29
CA GLY A 477 -25.21 -27.56 30.23
C GLY A 477 -26.17 -28.75 30.37
N SER A 478 -27.47 -28.56 30.12
CA SER A 478 -28.54 -29.51 30.50
C SER A 478 -28.48 -30.89 29.83
N ASN A 479 -27.64 -31.08 28.81
CA ASN A 479 -27.27 -32.38 28.22
C ASN A 479 -25.74 -32.54 28.03
N GLY A 480 -24.92 -31.76 28.75
CA GLY A 480 -23.46 -31.75 28.59
C GLY A 480 -22.93 -31.03 27.33
N VAL A 481 -23.77 -30.21 26.69
CA VAL A 481 -23.47 -29.43 25.47
C VAL A 481 -23.55 -27.94 25.77
N GLY A 482 -22.54 -27.17 25.33
CA GLY A 482 -22.48 -25.71 25.50
C GLY A 482 -23.10 -24.91 24.33
N TYR A 483 -23.36 -23.62 24.53
CA TYR A 483 -24.01 -22.74 23.55
C TYR A 483 -23.21 -21.44 23.37
N ILE A 484 -22.83 -21.12 22.13
CA ILE A 484 -21.99 -19.92 21.85
C ILE A 484 -22.82 -18.64 21.82
N THR A 485 -24.01 -18.64 21.20
CA THR A 485 -24.85 -17.44 21.04
C THR A 485 -26.29 -17.61 21.49
N ALA A 486 -26.87 -16.56 22.07
CA ALA A 486 -28.29 -16.45 22.40
C ALA A 486 -28.83 -15.06 21.97
N GLN A 487 -29.01 -14.88 20.66
CA GLN A 487 -29.39 -13.59 20.07
C GLN A 487 -30.90 -13.34 20.22
N GLY A 488 -31.27 -12.14 20.67
CA GLY A 488 -32.59 -11.79 21.20
C GLY A 488 -33.44 -10.87 20.32
N ARG A 489 -33.38 -11.01 19.01
CA ARG A 489 -34.14 -10.18 18.05
C ARG A 489 -35.64 -10.49 18.04
N GLU A 490 -36.46 -9.49 18.30
CA GLU A 490 -37.90 -9.63 18.56
C GLU A 490 -38.78 -9.50 17.30
N SER A 491 -38.30 -8.83 16.25
CA SER A 491 -39.07 -8.57 15.03
C SER A 491 -38.25 -8.71 13.74
N SER A 492 -38.95 -8.94 12.63
CA SER A 492 -38.37 -8.95 11.28
C SER A 492 -37.82 -7.59 10.83
N ASN A 493 -38.22 -6.48 11.46
CA ASN A 493 -37.85 -5.11 11.09
C ASN A 493 -36.56 -4.61 11.76
N GLU A 494 -36.14 -5.20 12.88
CA GLU A 494 -34.91 -4.79 13.59
C GLU A 494 -33.64 -4.97 12.74
N THR A 495 -32.68 -4.06 12.88
CA THR A 495 -31.35 -4.13 12.25
C THR A 495 -30.34 -4.97 13.05
N SER A 496 -30.68 -5.37 14.28
CA SER A 496 -29.85 -6.18 15.20
C SER A 496 -29.47 -7.57 14.70
N GLY A 497 -28.51 -8.21 15.38
CA GLY A 497 -27.99 -9.53 15.04
C GLY A 497 -26.47 -9.55 14.99
N TYR A 498 -25.90 -10.75 15.03
CA TYR A 498 -24.46 -10.96 15.19
C TYR A 498 -23.80 -11.50 13.91
N VAL A 499 -22.68 -10.89 13.50
CA VAL A 499 -21.89 -11.35 12.33
C VAL A 499 -20.49 -11.75 12.78
N PHE A 500 -20.16 -13.02 12.64
CA PHE A 500 -18.87 -13.62 12.98
C PHE A 500 -18.02 -13.84 11.72
N HIS A 501 -17.18 -12.85 11.39
CA HIS A 501 -16.25 -12.86 10.25
C HIS A 501 -14.85 -13.42 10.60
N SER A 502 -14.40 -14.46 9.90
CA SER A 502 -13.03 -15.01 9.97
C SER A 502 -12.52 -15.35 11.39
N ASN A 503 -13.43 -15.74 12.30
CA ASN A 503 -13.10 -16.09 13.69
C ASN A 503 -12.53 -17.52 13.80
N THR A 504 -12.20 -17.92 15.03
CA THR A 504 -11.85 -19.30 15.40
C THR A 504 -12.78 -19.78 16.52
N ILE A 505 -13.35 -20.99 16.38
CA ILE A 505 -14.13 -21.67 17.43
C ILE A 505 -13.38 -22.93 17.87
N LYS A 506 -13.00 -22.98 19.15
CA LYS A 506 -12.27 -24.07 19.82
C LYS A 506 -12.81 -24.28 21.24
N GLY A 507 -12.40 -25.33 21.92
CA GLY A 507 -12.85 -25.59 23.30
C GLY A 507 -12.53 -26.98 23.81
N THR A 508 -13.16 -27.36 24.92
CA THR A 508 -12.89 -28.60 25.68
C THR A 508 -14.00 -29.65 25.61
N GLY A 509 -15.10 -29.40 24.89
CA GLY A 509 -16.23 -30.32 24.73
C GLY A 509 -17.30 -29.79 23.76
N PRO A 510 -18.36 -30.57 23.50
CA PRO A 510 -19.31 -30.34 22.41
C PRO A 510 -20.18 -29.08 22.58
N THR A 511 -20.39 -28.34 21.48
CA THR A 511 -21.13 -27.07 21.49
C THR A 511 -22.05 -26.90 20.29
N LEU A 512 -23.07 -26.07 20.43
CA LEU A 512 -23.88 -25.52 19.34
C LEU A 512 -23.52 -24.05 19.10
N LEU A 513 -23.63 -23.60 17.84
CA LEU A 513 -23.39 -22.21 17.43
C LEU A 513 -24.31 -21.22 18.16
N GLY A 514 -25.47 -21.70 18.61
CA GLY A 514 -26.32 -20.99 19.56
C GLY A 514 -27.71 -21.57 19.68
N ARG A 515 -28.56 -20.83 20.40
CA ARG A 515 -30.00 -21.06 20.48
C ARG A 515 -30.79 -19.76 20.24
N ALA A 516 -31.94 -19.87 19.60
CA ALA A 516 -32.79 -18.74 19.31
C ALA A 516 -33.45 -18.23 20.61
N TYR A 517 -33.00 -17.09 21.16
CA TYR A 517 -33.53 -16.53 22.41
C TYR A 517 -34.85 -15.77 22.18
N ARG A 518 -35.10 -15.32 20.95
CA ARG A 518 -36.35 -14.64 20.51
C ARG A 518 -36.78 -15.01 19.07
N PRO A 519 -38.04 -14.78 18.68
CA PRO A 519 -38.61 -15.36 17.45
C PRO A 519 -37.92 -14.98 16.13
N HIS A 520 -37.22 -13.85 16.08
CA HIS A 520 -36.56 -13.33 14.87
C HIS A 520 -35.02 -13.29 14.99
N SER A 521 -34.46 -14.12 15.89
CA SER A 521 -33.02 -14.34 16.13
C SER A 521 -32.18 -14.35 14.85
N ARG A 522 -31.11 -13.54 14.80
CA ARG A 522 -30.23 -13.42 13.62
C ARG A 522 -28.74 -13.50 13.96
N VAL A 523 -28.08 -14.57 13.52
CA VAL A 523 -26.64 -14.79 13.64
C VAL A 523 -26.06 -15.35 12.34
N LEU A 524 -24.89 -14.89 11.93
CA LEU A 524 -24.14 -15.34 10.75
C LEU A 524 -22.70 -15.70 11.11
N PHE A 525 -22.25 -16.90 10.76
CA PHE A 525 -20.82 -17.26 10.78
C PHE A 525 -20.28 -17.33 9.35
N TYR A 526 -19.28 -16.50 9.04
CA TYR A 526 -18.67 -16.37 7.71
C TYR A 526 -17.15 -16.45 7.79
N LYS A 527 -16.51 -17.28 6.94
CA LYS A 527 -15.06 -17.59 6.98
C LYS A 527 -14.50 -18.08 8.34
N THR A 528 -15.35 -18.28 9.34
CA THR A 528 -14.95 -18.69 10.69
C THR A 528 -14.50 -20.15 10.69
N TYR A 529 -13.30 -20.41 11.21
CA TYR A 529 -12.80 -21.76 11.46
C TYR A 529 -13.58 -22.37 12.62
N MET A 530 -14.07 -23.59 12.43
CA MET A 530 -14.74 -24.40 13.44
C MET A 530 -13.97 -25.70 13.64
N SER A 531 -13.68 -26.04 14.88
CA SER A 531 -13.13 -27.35 15.25
C SER A 531 -14.24 -28.38 15.49
N ASP A 532 -13.83 -29.63 15.67
CA ASP A 532 -14.64 -30.82 15.88
C ASP A 532 -15.54 -30.79 17.13
N ILE A 533 -15.40 -29.78 18.00
CA ILE A 533 -16.35 -29.55 19.10
C ILE A 533 -17.72 -29.01 18.63
N VAL A 534 -17.83 -28.43 17.42
CA VAL A 534 -19.11 -27.85 16.95
C VAL A 534 -20.01 -28.97 16.40
N SER A 535 -21.13 -29.22 17.07
CA SER A 535 -22.04 -30.31 16.75
C SER A 535 -22.74 -30.10 15.40
N PRO A 536 -22.91 -31.14 14.56
CA PRO A 536 -23.47 -31.01 13.19
C PRO A 536 -24.88 -30.40 13.11
N GLU A 537 -25.66 -30.49 14.19
CA GLU A 537 -27.00 -29.89 14.32
C GLU A 537 -26.93 -28.36 14.26
N GLY A 538 -25.82 -27.77 14.70
CA GLY A 538 -25.51 -26.35 14.66
C GLY A 538 -26.31 -25.46 15.61
N TRP A 539 -27.63 -25.65 15.72
CA TRP A 539 -28.57 -24.73 16.37
C TRP A 539 -29.63 -25.44 17.20
N ASN A 540 -30.24 -24.71 18.14
CA ASN A 540 -31.38 -25.17 18.94
C ASN A 540 -32.47 -24.10 19.05
N ALA A 541 -33.74 -24.51 19.06
CA ALA A 541 -34.88 -23.61 19.29
C ALA A 541 -35.27 -23.60 20.77
N TRP A 542 -35.15 -22.44 21.43
CA TRP A 542 -35.53 -22.28 22.84
C TRP A 542 -37.05 -22.12 22.94
N GLU A 543 -37.74 -23.21 23.29
CA GLU A 543 -39.19 -23.37 23.59
C GLU A 543 -40.23 -22.87 22.56
N SER A 544 -39.83 -22.08 21.56
CA SER A 544 -40.63 -21.42 20.54
C SER A 544 -41.12 -22.36 19.42
N LYS A 545 -41.81 -23.44 19.80
CA LYS A 545 -42.49 -24.37 18.88
C LYS A 545 -43.70 -23.70 18.21
N GLY A 546 -43.47 -22.92 17.16
CA GLY A 546 -44.56 -22.37 16.34
C GLY A 546 -44.21 -21.31 15.29
N HIS A 547 -43.00 -20.73 15.30
CA HIS A 547 -42.63 -19.62 14.42
C HIS A 547 -41.38 -19.91 13.58
N GLU A 548 -41.36 -19.39 12.35
CA GLU A 548 -40.36 -19.72 11.32
C GLU A 548 -38.96 -19.13 11.62
N CYS A 549 -38.16 -19.86 12.40
CA CYS A 549 -36.75 -19.56 12.60
C CYS A 549 -35.96 -19.84 11.30
N VAL A 550 -35.56 -18.79 10.59
CA VAL A 550 -34.82 -18.90 9.31
C VAL A 550 -33.33 -19.21 9.57
N TYR A 551 -33.01 -20.48 9.78
CA TYR A 551 -31.63 -20.96 9.96
C TYR A 551 -30.86 -20.98 8.63
N MET A 552 -30.08 -19.93 8.34
CA MET A 552 -29.23 -19.88 7.14
C MET A 552 -27.89 -20.62 7.33
N ILE A 553 -27.94 -21.96 7.29
CA ILE A 553 -26.72 -22.79 7.20
C ILE A 553 -26.17 -22.74 5.77
N ILE A 554 -25.12 -21.95 5.53
CA ILE A 554 -24.42 -21.93 4.23
C ILE A 554 -23.52 -23.18 4.10
N LYS A 555 -24.16 -24.34 3.91
CA LYS A 555 -23.52 -25.60 3.50
C LYS A 555 -24.44 -26.45 2.62
N MET A 556 -25.05 -25.83 1.60
CA MET A 556 -25.82 -26.55 0.59
C MET A 556 -25.02 -26.77 -0.70
N LYS A 557 -24.89 -28.03 -1.11
CA LYS A 557 -24.91 -28.35 -2.54
C LYS A 557 -26.25 -27.86 -3.08
N LEU A 558 -26.24 -27.04 -4.12
CA LEU A 558 -27.47 -26.67 -4.82
C LEU A 558 -27.89 -27.81 -5.75
N ASN A 559 -29.00 -28.47 -5.40
CA ASN A 559 -29.88 -29.09 -6.39
C ASN A 559 -30.99 -28.07 -6.75
N ASN A 560 -31.65 -28.30 -7.89
CA ASN A 560 -32.52 -27.31 -8.54
C ASN A 560 -33.83 -26.98 -7.79
N TYR A 561 -34.53 -25.97 -8.33
CA TYR A 561 -35.85 -25.42 -7.94
C TYR A 561 -35.86 -24.40 -6.79
N ASN A 562 -35.77 -23.10 -7.15
CA ASN A 562 -36.66 -22.01 -6.68
C ASN A 562 -36.25 -20.62 -7.24
N PHE A 563 -36.28 -20.44 -8.57
CA PHE A 563 -35.88 -19.18 -9.23
C PHE A 563 -37.04 -18.20 -9.48
N ILE A 564 -38.29 -18.63 -9.35
CA ILE A 564 -39.47 -17.92 -9.91
C ILE A 564 -40.10 -16.93 -8.92
N PHE A 565 -40.00 -17.15 -7.60
CA PHE A 565 -40.72 -16.36 -6.60
C PHE A 565 -40.16 -14.93 -6.41
N PHE A 566 -38.88 -14.71 -6.71
CA PHE A 566 -38.19 -13.43 -6.47
C PHE A 566 -38.56 -12.33 -7.48
N LEU A 567 -39.19 -12.70 -8.61
CA LEU A 567 -39.48 -11.77 -9.71
C LEU A 567 -40.69 -10.85 -9.45
N ILE A 568 -41.58 -11.25 -8.53
CA ILE A 568 -42.91 -10.63 -8.35
C ILE A 568 -42.84 -9.34 -7.50
N LEU A 569 -41.93 -9.28 -6.53
CA LEU A 569 -41.84 -8.17 -5.56
C LEU A 569 -41.30 -6.85 -6.15
N ILE A 570 -40.51 -6.91 -7.22
CA ILE A 570 -39.88 -5.73 -7.85
C ILE A 570 -40.91 -4.87 -8.61
N ILE A 571 -42.02 -5.48 -9.05
CA ILE A 571 -43.05 -4.85 -9.90
C ILE A 571 -43.83 -3.75 -9.15
N PHE A 572 -43.86 -3.78 -7.81
CA PHE A 572 -44.75 -2.92 -7.01
C PHE A 572 -44.24 -1.50 -6.72
N PHE A 573 -42.95 -1.20 -6.96
CA PHE A 573 -42.30 0.02 -6.43
C PHE A 573 -42.04 1.15 -7.46
N PHE A 574 -42.48 1.01 -8.71
CA PHE A 574 -42.17 1.95 -9.80
C PHE A 574 -43.41 2.66 -10.43
N LEU A 575 -44.50 2.85 -9.66
CA LEU A 575 -45.74 3.49 -10.11
C LEU A 575 -46.07 4.82 -9.40
N SER A 576 -45.20 5.80 -9.57
CA SER A 576 -45.54 7.23 -9.44
C SER A 576 -44.69 8.04 -10.43
N GLY A 577 -45.33 8.88 -11.26
CA GLY A 577 -44.70 9.58 -12.38
C GLY A 577 -43.83 10.80 -12.00
N THR A 578 -43.39 11.63 -12.96
CA THR A 578 -43.89 11.80 -14.35
C THR A 578 -42.79 12.10 -15.38
N THR A 579 -43.19 12.18 -16.65
CA THR A 579 -42.39 12.47 -17.86
C THR A 579 -41.86 13.93 -17.87
N THR A 580 -40.97 14.36 -18.78
CA THR A 580 -41.21 14.57 -20.23
C THR A 580 -40.03 14.15 -21.16
N SER A 581 -39.84 14.81 -22.31
CA SER A 581 -39.42 14.18 -23.59
C SER A 581 -38.09 14.65 -24.22
N SER A 582 -37.41 13.71 -24.90
CA SER A 582 -36.32 13.96 -25.86
C SER A 582 -36.84 14.29 -27.27
N PRO A 583 -35.96 14.73 -28.20
CA PRO A 583 -35.92 14.03 -29.49
C PRO A 583 -34.52 13.89 -30.14
N ALA A 584 -34.49 13.08 -31.22
CA ALA A 584 -33.50 13.05 -32.30
C ALA A 584 -32.05 12.61 -31.99
N HIS A 585 -31.82 11.28 -32.05
CA HIS A 585 -30.53 10.76 -32.50
C HIS A 585 -30.31 11.06 -33.98
N TYR A 586 -29.11 11.53 -34.34
CA TYR A 586 -28.54 11.31 -35.67
C TYR A 586 -27.38 10.33 -35.55
N SER A 587 -27.23 9.42 -36.51
CA SER A 587 -26.20 8.37 -36.45
C SER A 587 -24.94 8.78 -37.20
N THR A 588 -23.80 8.83 -36.49
CA THR A 588 -22.48 8.39 -36.99
C THR A 588 -21.47 8.43 -35.85
N THR A 589 -20.59 7.43 -35.77
CA THR A 589 -19.40 7.50 -34.92
C THR A 589 -18.39 8.45 -35.56
N LYS A 590 -18.22 9.64 -34.98
CA LYS A 590 -17.06 10.47 -35.27
C LYS A 590 -15.94 10.08 -34.32
N GLU A 591 -14.76 9.80 -34.85
CA GLU A 591 -13.58 9.66 -34.00
C GLU A 591 -13.26 10.99 -33.32
N VAL A 592 -12.69 10.89 -32.13
CA VAL A 592 -12.14 11.98 -31.34
C VAL A 592 -10.66 11.63 -31.19
N THR A 593 -9.74 12.36 -31.83
CA THR A 593 -8.47 11.72 -32.26
C THR A 593 -7.15 12.38 -31.88
N MET A 594 -6.92 13.23 -30.87
CA MET A 594 -7.66 13.90 -29.80
C MET A 594 -6.85 15.17 -29.31
N LYS A 595 -5.48 15.22 -29.31
CA LYS A 595 -4.48 16.24 -29.82
C LYS A 595 -3.06 16.25 -29.19
N THR A 596 -2.03 16.24 -30.05
CA THR A 596 -0.57 16.17 -29.78
C THR A 596 0.14 17.50 -29.98
N ILE A 597 1.29 17.70 -29.32
CA ILE A 597 2.49 18.36 -29.88
C ILE A 597 3.72 17.51 -29.56
N THR A 598 4.79 17.66 -30.33
CA THR A 598 5.99 16.84 -30.23
C THR A 598 7.17 17.67 -29.78
N VAL A 599 7.91 17.08 -28.85
CA VAL A 599 9.12 17.62 -28.26
C VAL A 599 10.29 16.71 -28.64
N ASP A 600 11.35 17.25 -29.26
CA ASP A 600 12.47 16.50 -29.86
C ASP A 600 13.75 17.34 -29.86
N LYS A 601 14.78 16.95 -29.09
CA LYS A 601 16.07 17.67 -28.98
C LYS A 601 16.83 17.94 -30.28
N SER A 602 16.42 17.36 -31.39
CA SER A 602 16.95 17.62 -32.72
C SER A 602 16.18 18.67 -33.54
N GLY A 603 15.14 19.30 -32.98
CA GLY A 603 14.36 20.37 -33.64
C GLY A 603 13.39 19.87 -34.72
N LYS A 604 12.96 18.61 -34.61
CA LYS A 604 12.01 17.97 -35.55
C LYS A 604 10.60 17.76 -35.00
N GLY A 605 10.43 17.91 -33.69
CA GLY A 605 9.12 18.20 -33.15
C GLY A 605 8.73 19.62 -33.51
N ASP A 606 7.59 20.06 -33.02
CA ASP A 606 7.26 21.48 -32.97
C ASP A 606 8.28 22.28 -32.10
N PHE A 607 9.13 21.53 -31.34
CA PHE A 607 9.84 21.93 -30.13
C PHE A 607 11.05 20.96 -29.83
N THR A 608 12.14 21.41 -29.17
CA THR A 608 13.49 20.87 -28.78
C THR A 608 13.89 20.30 -27.35
N THR A 609 13.08 20.07 -26.30
CA THR A 609 13.60 19.79 -24.89
C THR A 609 12.59 19.01 -23.93
N VAL A 610 12.15 19.44 -22.71
CA VAL A 610 10.83 19.29 -21.85
C VAL A 610 10.01 20.50 -20.95
N GLN A 611 9.88 21.89 -20.72
CA GLN A 611 10.05 23.42 -21.06
C GLN A 611 9.40 24.18 -22.22
N GLN A 612 10.12 24.47 -23.32
CA GLN A 612 9.89 25.51 -24.34
C GLN A 612 8.57 25.47 -25.11
N ALA A 613 7.59 24.80 -24.57
CA ALA A 613 6.25 24.97 -25.02
C ALA A 613 5.31 25.13 -23.80
N ILE A 614 5.80 24.94 -22.57
CA ILE A 614 5.09 24.48 -21.39
C ILE A 614 4.16 25.48 -20.82
N ASP A 615 4.59 26.35 -19.92
CA ASP A 615 5.38 27.55 -20.16
C ASP A 615 4.37 28.47 -20.77
N SER A 616 3.94 28.16 -21.98
CA SER A 616 2.51 28.28 -22.21
C SER A 616 1.99 27.31 -23.23
N VAL A 617 1.45 26.22 -22.82
CA VAL A 617 0.09 26.04 -23.23
C VAL A 617 -0.73 26.78 -22.15
N PRO A 618 -1.94 27.29 -22.38
CA PRO A 618 -2.59 28.33 -21.59
C PRO A 618 -1.84 29.25 -20.66
N GLU A 619 -2.61 29.79 -19.73
CA GLU A 619 -3.14 29.09 -18.54
C GLU A 619 -4.65 29.24 -18.29
N ASP A 620 -5.22 28.31 -17.51
CA ASP A 620 -6.63 28.12 -17.14
C ASP A 620 -7.53 27.13 -17.99
N ASN A 621 -7.05 25.98 -18.48
CA ASN A 621 -7.65 24.79 -19.22
C ASN A 621 -8.75 23.81 -18.80
N ASN A 622 -9.53 23.37 -19.78
CA ASN A 622 -9.77 21.96 -19.97
C ASN A 622 -9.86 21.67 -21.46
N ALA A 623 -8.87 20.88 -21.86
CA ALA A 623 -8.44 20.47 -23.18
C ALA A 623 -7.40 19.40 -22.86
N TRP A 624 -7.83 18.15 -22.70
CA TRP A 624 -6.86 17.10 -22.42
C TRP A 624 -5.83 17.06 -23.55
N ILE A 625 -4.56 17.21 -23.20
CA ILE A 625 -3.49 17.56 -24.13
C ILE A 625 -2.29 16.64 -23.91
N ARG A 626 -1.52 16.46 -24.98
CA ARG A 626 -0.38 15.55 -25.04
C ARG A 626 0.83 16.28 -25.61
N ILE A 627 1.91 16.51 -24.84
CA ILE A 627 3.23 16.48 -25.49
C ILE A 627 3.87 15.12 -25.39
N HIS A 628 4.37 14.75 -26.55
CA HIS A 628 5.14 13.57 -26.77
C HIS A 628 6.62 13.93 -26.79
N ILE A 629 7.33 13.63 -25.70
CA ILE A 629 8.76 13.91 -25.57
C ILE A 629 9.56 12.73 -26.11
N LYS A 630 10.29 12.97 -27.19
CA LYS A 630 11.28 12.04 -27.74
C LYS A 630 12.33 11.63 -26.69
N ALA A 631 12.98 10.51 -26.91
CA ALA A 631 14.16 10.11 -26.13
C ALA A 631 15.22 11.24 -26.10
N GLY A 632 15.72 11.56 -24.91
CA GLY A 632 16.67 12.64 -24.67
C GLY A 632 16.90 12.90 -23.18
N THR A 633 18.06 13.51 -22.88
CA THR A 633 18.33 14.11 -21.56
C THR A 633 18.30 15.64 -21.67
N TYR A 634 17.64 16.29 -20.73
CA TYR A 634 17.32 17.72 -20.73
C TYR A 634 17.70 18.31 -19.34
N ASN A 635 18.39 19.46 -19.25
CA ASN A 635 19.41 19.68 -18.19
C ASN A 635 19.42 21.05 -17.44
N GLU A 636 18.30 21.76 -17.28
CA GLU A 636 18.19 23.04 -16.52
C GLU A 636 17.22 23.11 -15.25
N LYS A 637 16.01 23.71 -15.15
CA LYS A 637 15.05 23.57 -13.97
C LYS A 637 13.53 23.47 -14.34
N VAL A 638 12.56 23.23 -13.42
CA VAL A 638 11.06 23.29 -13.63
C VAL A 638 10.12 23.66 -12.48
N SER A 639 8.86 24.11 -12.85
CA SER A 639 7.42 24.58 -12.43
C SER A 639 6.37 24.81 -13.52
N ILE A 640 5.31 24.02 -13.61
CA ILE A 640 3.98 24.61 -13.64
C ILE A 640 3.55 25.36 -12.37
N GLU A 641 3.29 26.66 -12.50
CA GLU A 641 2.96 27.57 -11.39
C GLU A 641 1.50 27.22 -10.93
N ARG A 642 0.96 27.62 -9.76
CA ARG A 642 -0.30 27.03 -9.20
C ARG A 642 -1.62 27.31 -10.02
N ARG A 643 -1.70 28.24 -10.96
CA ARG A 643 -2.76 28.43 -12.01
C ARG A 643 -2.74 27.57 -13.23
N LYS A 644 -2.34 26.34 -13.02
CA LYS A 644 -2.14 25.48 -14.15
C LYS A 644 -3.45 24.69 -14.49
N GLN A 645 -3.74 23.35 -14.31
CA GLN A 645 -5.03 22.51 -14.23
C GLN A 645 -6.16 21.75 -15.32
N PHE A 646 -5.98 21.12 -16.59
CA PHE A 646 -6.42 19.77 -17.31
C PHE A 646 -5.53 19.05 -18.49
N ILE A 647 -4.81 17.86 -18.40
CA ILE A 647 -3.91 17.23 -19.51
C ILE A 647 -3.52 15.71 -19.48
N PHE A 648 -2.49 15.24 -20.23
CA PHE A 648 -1.54 14.10 -19.95
C PHE A 648 -0.04 14.38 -20.38
N LEU A 649 1.02 13.82 -19.72
CA LEU A 649 2.46 13.85 -20.20
C LEU A 649 3.20 12.49 -20.34
N GLU A 650 4.05 12.34 -21.36
CA GLU A 650 4.99 11.22 -21.61
C GLU A 650 6.39 11.61 -22.10
N GLY A 651 7.39 10.90 -21.58
CA GLY A 651 8.59 10.58 -22.35
C GLY A 651 8.43 9.27 -23.12
N GLU A 652 9.05 9.09 -24.29
CA GLU A 652 8.90 7.85 -25.07
C GLU A 652 9.11 6.58 -24.24
N ARG A 653 10.09 6.59 -23.32
CA ARG A 653 10.29 5.60 -22.25
C ARG A 653 10.96 6.22 -21.05
N ARG A 654 10.63 5.71 -19.85
CA ARG A 654 11.30 6.06 -18.59
C ARG A 654 12.82 6.02 -18.71
N SER A 655 13.37 4.96 -19.29
CA SER A 655 14.81 4.76 -19.41
C SER A 655 15.52 5.61 -20.48
N THR A 656 14.79 6.29 -21.36
CA THR A 656 15.38 7.05 -22.49
C THR A 656 15.03 8.52 -22.51
N THR A 657 13.98 8.92 -21.79
CA THR A 657 13.58 10.31 -21.64
C THR A 657 13.82 10.70 -20.17
N MET A 658 14.87 11.49 -19.95
CA MET A 658 15.36 11.86 -18.62
C MET A 658 15.56 13.37 -18.54
N ILE A 659 15.43 13.91 -17.35
CA ILE A 659 15.44 15.33 -17.14
C ILE A 659 16.11 15.62 -15.77
N ALA A 660 17.20 16.41 -15.75
CA ALA A 660 18.10 16.53 -14.59
C ALA A 660 18.76 17.90 -14.29
N TRP A 661 19.13 18.14 -13.03
CA TRP A 661 19.83 19.34 -12.50
C TRP A 661 20.67 18.99 -11.27
N GLY A 662 21.44 19.95 -10.75
CA GLY A 662 22.23 19.78 -9.52
C GLY A 662 22.20 21.02 -8.65
N ASP A 663 21.41 20.98 -7.58
CA ASP A 663 21.31 22.03 -6.56
C ASP A 663 20.97 21.37 -5.21
N GLY A 664 21.31 22.02 -4.08
CA GLY A 664 21.25 21.40 -2.75
C GLY A 664 21.42 22.33 -1.54
N GLY A 665 20.97 21.88 -0.37
CA GLY A 665 21.30 22.50 0.92
C GLY A 665 20.43 23.66 1.37
N ASP A 666 19.55 24.13 0.50
CA ASP A 666 18.27 24.68 0.89
C ASP A 666 17.25 24.12 -0.07
N VAL A 667 16.52 23.16 0.45
CA VAL A 667 15.38 22.47 -0.14
C VAL A 667 14.07 23.29 -0.15
N VAL A 668 14.22 24.62 -0.27
CA VAL A 668 13.26 25.57 -0.86
C VAL A 668 13.90 26.35 -2.02
N LYS A 669 15.18 26.11 -2.33
CA LYS A 669 15.91 26.49 -3.57
C LYS A 669 16.40 25.34 -4.47
N SER A 670 16.68 24.14 -3.93
CA SER A 670 17.51 23.09 -4.54
C SER A 670 16.96 22.15 -5.67
N PRO A 671 15.87 22.47 -6.37
CA PRO A 671 15.27 21.65 -7.38
C PRO A 671 16.01 21.29 -8.63
N THR A 672 15.56 20.15 -9.15
CA THR A 672 15.14 20.08 -10.53
C THR A 672 13.74 20.69 -10.78
N PHE A 673 12.66 20.15 -10.20
CA PHE A 673 11.46 19.78 -10.96
C PHE A 673 10.07 20.09 -10.30
N SER A 674 9.86 20.99 -9.31
CA SER A 674 8.82 21.14 -8.19
C SER A 674 7.14 21.14 -8.21
N SER A 675 6.07 20.26 -8.11
CA SER A 675 4.57 20.50 -8.44
C SER A 675 3.38 20.53 -7.43
N HIS A 676 2.46 21.52 -7.54
CA HIS A 676 1.67 22.35 -6.55
C HIS A 676 0.20 22.33 -6.99
N ALA A 677 -0.10 22.13 -8.34
CA ALA A 677 -2.16 22.71 -10.32
C ALA A 677 -3.24 21.65 -10.91
N ASP A 678 -4.29 21.06 -10.25
CA ASP A 678 -4.78 19.67 -9.81
C ASP A 678 -5.87 18.68 -10.56
N ASN A 679 -5.64 17.46 -11.21
CA ASN A 679 -6.40 16.58 -12.32
C ASN A 679 -5.48 15.95 -13.42
N PHE A 680 -4.18 15.80 -13.22
CA PHE A 680 -3.20 15.52 -14.29
C PHE A 680 -2.69 13.96 -14.38
N VAL A 681 -2.52 12.39 -16.11
CA VAL A 681 -2.04 11.01 -16.50
C VAL A 681 -0.63 11.19 -17.03
N ALA A 682 0.38 10.75 -16.27
CA ALA A 682 1.77 10.95 -16.60
C ALA A 682 2.46 9.60 -16.73
N THR A 683 3.44 9.57 -17.62
CA THR A 683 4.02 8.31 -18.01
C THR A 683 5.46 8.43 -18.50
N ARG A 684 6.14 7.29 -18.46
CA ARG A 684 7.35 6.94 -19.21
C ARG A 684 8.48 7.98 -19.20
N ILE A 685 8.88 8.50 -18.05
CA ILE A 685 9.98 9.49 -17.95
C ILE A 685 10.80 9.36 -16.65
N THR A 686 12.04 9.88 -16.64
CA THR A 686 12.91 9.90 -15.46
C THR A 686 13.26 11.31 -15.02
N PHE A 687 13.32 11.49 -13.70
CA PHE A 687 13.66 12.73 -13.04
C PHE A 687 14.81 12.49 -12.07
N LYS A 688 15.89 13.27 -12.17
CA LYS A 688 17.16 13.01 -11.47
C LYS A 688 17.83 14.30 -10.99
N ASN A 689 18.29 14.37 -9.74
CA ASN A 689 19.20 15.44 -9.31
C ASN A 689 20.55 14.85 -8.95
N TYR A 690 21.60 15.53 -9.41
CA TYR A 690 22.97 15.06 -9.33
C TYR A 690 23.85 15.84 -8.35
N TYR A 691 23.30 16.71 -7.49
CA TYR A 691 24.07 17.46 -6.50
C TYR A 691 24.74 16.56 -5.45
N ASN A 692 23.98 15.63 -4.87
CA ASN A 692 24.50 14.65 -3.92
C ASN A 692 25.11 13.41 -4.61
N HIS A 693 24.93 13.21 -5.92
CA HIS A 693 25.62 12.13 -6.65
C HIS A 693 27.09 12.53 -6.90
N PRO A 694 28.07 11.67 -6.59
CA PRO A 694 29.48 12.06 -6.55
C PRO A 694 30.09 12.31 -7.93
N VAL A 695 31.04 13.26 -7.99
CA VAL A 695 31.96 13.49 -9.11
C VAL A 695 33.37 13.11 -8.68
N MET A 696 34.05 12.26 -9.46
CA MET A 696 35.39 11.76 -9.16
C MET A 696 36.44 12.89 -9.14
N THR A 697 37.29 12.91 -8.11
CA THR A 697 38.55 13.69 -8.09
C THR A 697 39.70 12.82 -7.55
N ASN A 698 40.93 13.12 -7.97
CA ASN A 698 42.02 12.12 -8.01
C ASN A 698 42.70 11.77 -6.68
N ASN A 699 42.27 12.32 -5.54
CA ASN A 699 43.03 12.26 -4.28
C ASN A 699 42.44 11.39 -3.15
N GLY A 700 41.36 10.64 -3.39
CA GLY A 700 41.03 9.43 -2.60
C GLY A 700 40.40 9.57 -1.22
N ASP A 701 40.19 10.78 -0.69
CA ASP A 701 39.41 10.99 0.56
C ASP A 701 37.89 11.09 0.29
N TYR A 702 37.09 10.56 1.21
CA TYR A 702 35.73 10.06 0.94
C TYR A 702 34.56 11.05 1.19
N TYR A 703 33.46 10.83 0.44
CA TYR A 703 32.08 11.35 0.56
C TYR A 703 31.88 12.84 0.88
N LYS A 704 31.87 13.67 -0.18
CA LYS A 704 31.50 15.09 -0.17
C LYS A 704 30.71 15.46 -1.43
N ASP A 705 30.00 16.59 -1.37
CA ASP A 705 29.46 17.27 -2.57
C ASP A 705 30.59 17.81 -3.49
N ARG A 706 30.20 18.43 -4.61
CA ARG A 706 31.12 18.98 -5.62
C ARG A 706 32.09 20.06 -5.07
N ASP A 707 31.79 20.65 -3.91
CA ASP A 707 32.54 21.73 -3.24
C ASP A 707 33.11 21.31 -1.87
N GLY A 708 33.15 20.01 -1.57
CA GLY A 708 33.84 19.47 -0.40
C GLY A 708 33.06 19.48 0.93
N LYS A 709 31.73 19.61 0.95
CA LYS A 709 30.93 19.71 2.20
C LYS A 709 30.15 18.43 2.53
N LYS A 710 29.56 18.42 3.73
CA LYS A 710 28.65 17.40 4.25
C LYS A 710 27.59 17.09 3.20
N ILE A 711 27.16 15.82 3.07
CA ILE A 711 25.92 15.49 2.34
C ILE A 711 24.83 16.45 2.79
N LEU A 712 24.37 17.25 1.83
CA LEU A 712 23.22 18.10 1.98
C LEU A 712 22.07 17.36 1.30
N TRP A 713 21.26 18.10 0.58
CA TRP A 713 19.85 17.96 0.73
C TRP A 713 19.23 18.43 -0.59
N ALA A 714 18.88 17.49 -1.49
CA ALA A 714 18.95 17.71 -2.94
C ALA A 714 18.05 16.78 -3.82
N PRO A 715 16.80 17.19 -4.12
CA PRO A 715 15.76 16.35 -4.74
C PRO A 715 15.92 16.03 -6.22
N ALA A 716 15.39 14.89 -6.64
CA ALA A 716 15.14 14.53 -8.04
C ALA A 716 13.72 14.74 -8.55
N ALA A 717 12.74 14.52 -7.67
CA ALA A 717 11.33 14.79 -7.87
C ALA A 717 10.76 15.34 -6.56
N LEU A 718 9.44 15.46 -6.42
CA LEU A 718 8.65 15.96 -5.29
C LEU A 718 7.08 16.06 -5.79
N VAL A 719 5.90 16.47 -5.15
CA VAL A 719 4.39 16.51 -5.59
C VAL A 719 3.29 16.91 -4.52
N GLU A 720 2.50 17.91 -4.85
CA GLU A 720 1.44 18.58 -4.15
C GLU A 720 0.30 18.86 -5.15
N GLY A 721 -0.55 17.87 -5.74
CA GLY A 721 -2.88 17.87 -7.50
C GLY A 721 -4.38 17.17 -7.34
N ASP A 722 -5.01 16.50 -6.30
CA ASP A 722 -6.22 15.53 -6.13
C ASP A 722 -6.35 14.18 -6.98
N LYS A 723 -7.44 13.36 -7.07
CA LYS A 723 -7.58 11.95 -7.64
C LYS A 723 -6.70 11.58 -8.86
N ALA A 724 -5.93 10.49 -8.89
CA ALA A 724 -5.32 9.98 -10.16
C ALA A 724 -4.81 8.51 -10.10
N SER A 725 -3.57 8.21 -10.56
CA SER A 725 -3.41 7.25 -11.66
C SER A 725 -2.10 6.41 -11.81
N PHE A 726 -0.93 7.06 -11.96
CA PHE A 726 0.40 6.78 -12.60
C PHE A 726 0.59 5.68 -13.60
N TYR A 727 1.50 5.92 -14.55
CA TYR A 727 1.98 4.89 -15.46
C TYR A 727 3.49 4.97 -15.79
N ASP A 728 4.38 4.34 -14.99
CA ASP A 728 5.83 4.12 -15.29
C ASP A 728 6.80 5.33 -15.29
N CYS A 729 7.22 5.91 -14.15
CA CYS A 729 8.27 6.97 -14.09
C CYS A 729 9.36 6.71 -13.04
N ALA A 730 10.40 7.55 -12.99
CA ALA A 730 11.57 7.37 -12.11
C ALA A 730 12.01 8.65 -11.38
N PHE A 731 12.58 8.48 -10.18
CA PHE A 731 12.93 9.54 -9.23
C PHE A 731 14.26 9.26 -8.52
N ILE A 732 15.34 9.99 -8.86
CA ILE A 732 16.74 9.58 -8.62
C ILE A 732 17.65 10.66 -7.99
N SER A 733 18.01 10.51 -6.72
CA SER A 733 19.03 11.28 -5.97
C SER A 733 19.53 10.40 -4.80
N VAL A 734 20.03 10.96 -3.70
CA VAL A 734 20.89 10.28 -2.70
C VAL A 734 20.28 10.40 -1.30
N GLN A 735 20.95 11.03 -0.33
CA GLN A 735 20.17 11.76 0.66
C GLN A 735 19.22 12.65 -0.13
N ASP A 736 17.96 12.68 0.29
CA ASP A 736 16.96 13.62 -0.21
C ASP A 736 16.56 13.43 -1.70
N THR A 737 15.49 12.67 -2.05
CA THR A 737 15.07 12.46 -3.47
C THR A 737 13.67 12.90 -3.98
N LEU A 738 12.52 12.77 -3.29
CA LEU A 738 11.19 13.35 -3.70
C LEU A 738 10.43 13.89 -2.40
N PHE A 739 9.41 14.81 -2.38
CA PHE A 739 8.57 15.48 -1.28
C PHE A 739 7.51 14.35 -0.81
N ASP A 740 6.44 14.49 0.00
CA ASP A 740 5.13 13.81 0.16
C ASP A 740 3.96 14.81 0.55
N ALA A 741 2.97 15.33 -0.26
CA ALA A 741 2.31 16.66 0.08
C ALA A 741 0.92 16.87 0.72
N LEU A 742 -0.19 16.54 0.05
CA LEU A 742 -1.60 16.90 0.42
C LEU A 742 -2.57 15.81 -0.20
N GLY A 743 -3.90 15.69 0.05
CA GLY A 743 -4.98 14.96 -0.74
C GLY A 743 -5.09 13.45 -1.25
N ARG A 744 -6.25 12.76 -1.16
CA ARG A 744 -6.62 11.26 -1.20
C ARG A 744 -6.16 10.09 -2.19
N HIS A 745 -5.23 10.19 -3.15
CA HIS A 745 -4.83 9.37 -4.38
C HIS A 745 -5.04 7.81 -4.79
N TYR A 746 -4.28 7.24 -5.83
CA TYR A 746 -3.83 5.82 -6.36
C TYR A 746 -2.41 5.55 -7.26
N PHE A 747 -1.08 5.37 -6.79
CA PHE A 747 0.27 5.90 -7.41
C PHE A 747 1.07 4.71 -8.12
N GLN A 748 1.01 4.43 -9.45
CA GLN A 748 1.45 3.13 -10.10
C GLN A 748 2.87 2.97 -10.78
N ASN A 749 3.50 1.79 -10.67
CA ASN A 749 4.66 1.31 -11.49
C ASN A 749 5.94 2.19 -11.51
N CYS A 750 6.12 3.12 -10.57
CA CYS A 750 7.30 4.00 -10.51
C CYS A 750 8.59 3.30 -10.04
N TYR A 751 9.74 3.94 -10.27
CA TYR A 751 11.06 3.55 -9.77
C TYR A 751 11.65 4.69 -8.94
N ILE A 752 12.14 4.40 -7.74
CA ILE A 752 12.26 5.42 -6.69
C ILE A 752 13.54 5.15 -5.90
N GLU A 753 14.54 6.03 -5.97
CA GLU A 753 15.94 5.76 -5.55
C GLU A 753 16.46 6.78 -4.51
N GLY A 754 17.40 6.36 -3.66
CA GLY A 754 18.23 7.22 -2.79
C GLY A 754 18.69 6.55 -1.48
N ALA A 755 19.08 7.31 -0.45
CA ALA A 755 19.95 6.86 0.64
C ALA A 755 19.49 7.31 2.05
N ILE A 756 19.99 8.45 2.57
CA ILE A 756 19.36 9.12 3.72
C ILE A 756 18.05 9.69 3.22
N ASP A 757 17.09 9.58 4.10
CA ASP A 757 16.11 8.59 3.80
C ASP A 757 15.15 9.15 2.73
N PHE A 758 15.26 8.61 1.52
CA PHE A 758 15.14 9.41 0.29
C PHE A 758 13.73 9.83 -0.14
N ILE A 759 12.80 9.48 0.73
CA ILE A 759 11.35 9.50 0.80
C ILE A 759 11.10 10.00 2.27
N PHE A 760 10.15 10.92 2.68
CA PHE A 760 9.67 11.46 4.01
C PHE A 760 8.24 12.06 4.39
N GLY A 761 8.05 13.03 5.33
CA GLY A 761 6.81 13.87 5.36
C GLY A 761 5.69 13.68 6.37
N ASP A 762 4.50 14.14 5.95
CA ASP A 762 2.98 14.04 6.28
C ASP A 762 0.89 12.96 4.33
N ALA A 763 1.05 12.03 3.30
CA ALA A 763 0.06 11.40 2.38
C ALA A 763 -0.50 9.97 2.46
N GLN A 764 -1.84 9.81 2.47
CA GLN A 764 -2.86 8.70 2.45
C GLN A 764 -2.61 7.36 1.75
N SER A 765 -1.41 6.86 1.68
CA SER A 765 -0.97 6.23 0.48
C SER A 765 -1.28 4.75 -0.03
N PHE A 766 -1.33 4.51 -1.35
CA PHE A 766 -1.43 3.20 -2.05
C PHE A 766 -0.59 3.27 -3.36
N TYR A 767 0.70 3.69 -3.28
CA TYR A 767 1.76 3.36 -4.25
C TYR A 767 1.52 1.91 -4.66
N GLN A 768 1.34 1.66 -5.95
CA GLN A 768 0.93 0.38 -6.47
C GLN A 768 1.96 -0.15 -7.46
N LYS A 769 2.65 -1.23 -7.09
CA LYS A 769 3.65 -1.91 -7.93
C LYS A 769 4.89 -1.04 -8.28
N CYS A 770 5.20 -0.05 -7.47
CA CYS A 770 6.45 0.70 -7.57
C CYS A 770 7.66 -0.12 -7.07
N ASN A 771 8.86 0.26 -7.50
CA ASN A 771 10.13 -0.31 -7.05
C ASN A 771 10.92 0.78 -6.30
N LEU A 772 11.23 0.52 -5.02
CA LEU A 772 11.97 1.42 -4.13
C LEU A 772 13.40 0.89 -3.99
N PHE A 773 14.40 1.76 -4.10
CA PHE A 773 15.82 1.40 -4.18
C PHE A 773 16.67 2.20 -3.18
N ALA A 774 17.06 1.56 -2.08
CA ALA A 774 17.90 2.12 -1.02
C ALA A 774 19.40 2.07 -1.35
N ASP A 775 19.86 3.05 -2.12
CA ASP A 775 21.26 3.30 -2.46
C ASP A 775 22.10 3.85 -1.29
N THR A 776 22.02 3.24 -0.10
CA THR A 776 22.69 3.73 1.11
C THR A 776 24.23 3.56 1.09
N ALA A 777 24.79 2.90 0.08
CA ALA A 777 26.24 2.89 -0.18
C ALA A 777 26.81 4.30 -0.49
N LEU A 778 25.97 5.25 -0.88
CA LEU A 778 26.37 6.64 -1.15
C LEU A 778 26.63 7.48 0.12
N LEU A 779 26.41 6.93 1.32
CA LEU A 779 26.53 7.65 2.61
C LEU A 779 27.89 7.49 3.30
N GLY A 780 28.59 6.41 2.98
CA GLY A 780 29.91 6.12 3.51
C GLY A 780 29.96 5.58 4.95
N PRO A 781 31.17 5.32 5.46
CA PRO A 781 31.39 4.51 6.66
C PRO A 781 30.97 5.17 7.99
N GLY A 782 30.49 6.42 7.96
CA GLY A 782 30.08 7.15 9.16
C GLY A 782 28.62 6.97 9.58
N GLN A 783 27.74 6.47 8.70
CA GLN A 783 26.31 6.30 8.97
C GLN A 783 25.81 4.97 8.39
N SER A 784 25.43 4.05 9.28
CA SER A 784 25.40 2.61 8.97
C SER A 784 24.14 2.10 8.25
N TYR A 785 23.12 2.93 8.07
CA TYR A 785 21.87 2.60 7.38
C TYR A 785 21.09 3.88 7.03
N GLY A 786 20.24 3.78 6.01
CA GLY A 786 19.12 4.71 5.81
C GLY A 786 17.86 4.21 6.53
N TYR A 787 16.73 4.82 6.28
CA TYR A 787 15.42 4.39 6.80
C TYR A 787 14.46 4.28 5.64
N ILE A 788 13.39 3.49 5.68
CA ILE A 788 12.28 3.65 4.73
C ILE A 788 11.39 4.75 5.35
N ALA A 789 10.12 4.54 5.75
CA ALA A 789 9.15 5.46 6.38
C ALA A 789 9.57 6.24 7.66
N ALA A 790 8.70 7.02 8.34
CA ALA A 790 9.01 7.95 9.48
C ALA A 790 8.10 9.18 9.57
N GLN A 791 7.00 9.10 10.33
CA GLN A 791 5.80 9.76 9.85
C GLN A 791 5.36 11.05 10.54
N GLY A 792 5.16 12.09 9.76
CA GLY A 792 3.92 12.35 9.08
C GLY A 792 2.61 12.56 9.78
N ARG A 793 2.61 12.88 11.07
CA ARG A 793 1.38 13.35 11.69
C ARG A 793 1.61 14.28 12.85
N LYS A 794 0.87 15.38 12.84
CA LYS A 794 0.91 16.44 13.84
C LYS A 794 -0.10 16.24 14.97
N ASN A 795 -1.38 16.08 14.67
CA ASN A 795 -2.35 15.53 15.62
C ASN A 795 -3.06 14.29 15.10
N GLN A 796 -3.71 13.59 16.02
CA GLN A 796 -4.58 12.48 15.71
C GLN A 796 -5.79 12.86 14.84
N SER A 797 -6.27 14.11 14.89
CA SER A 797 -7.36 14.63 14.03
C SER A 797 -6.95 14.71 12.55
N GLU A 798 -5.71 15.12 12.31
CA GLU A 798 -5.11 15.06 10.99
C GLU A 798 -5.04 13.59 10.58
N SER A 799 -5.60 13.30 9.41
CA SER A 799 -6.28 12.03 9.22
C SER A 799 -5.33 10.84 8.95
N SER A 800 -4.01 11.00 9.16
CA SER A 800 -2.77 10.42 8.57
C SER A 800 -2.28 8.98 8.92
N GLY A 801 -2.44 7.86 8.12
CA GLY A 801 -1.66 6.55 8.33
C GLY A 801 -1.68 5.24 7.42
N TYR A 802 -0.55 4.51 7.10
CA TYR A 802 -0.16 3.89 5.75
C TYR A 802 -0.89 2.65 5.13
N VAL A 803 -0.51 2.22 3.87
CA VAL A 803 -0.75 0.94 3.06
C VAL A 803 0.18 0.73 1.77
N PHE A 804 1.51 0.39 1.80
CA PHE A 804 2.36 0.08 0.58
C PHE A 804 1.83 -1.07 -0.28
N PHE A 805 1.05 -0.80 -1.33
CA PHE A 805 0.39 -1.84 -2.11
C PHE A 805 1.26 -2.52 -3.18
N GLY A 806 1.68 -3.76 -2.95
CA GLY A 806 2.23 -4.61 -4.01
C GLY A 806 3.57 -4.15 -4.60
N ASN A 807 4.34 -3.35 -3.86
CA ASN A 807 5.61 -2.76 -4.31
C ASN A 807 6.78 -3.74 -4.17
N THR A 808 7.97 -3.32 -4.59
CA THR A 808 9.24 -4.01 -4.39
C THR A 808 10.22 -3.09 -3.68
N ILE A 809 10.98 -3.61 -2.71
CA ILE A 809 12.04 -2.88 -1.99
C ILE A 809 13.38 -3.60 -2.19
N LYS A 810 14.34 -2.88 -2.77
CA LYS A 810 15.75 -3.26 -3.01
C LYS A 810 16.67 -2.09 -2.62
N GLY A 811 17.97 -2.20 -2.86
CA GLY A 811 18.94 -1.14 -2.54
C GLY A 811 20.39 -1.64 -2.50
N SER A 812 21.36 -0.74 -2.55
CA SER A 812 22.80 -1.08 -2.45
C SER A 812 23.27 -1.33 -1.02
N GLY A 813 22.49 -0.94 0.00
CA GLY A 813 22.85 -1.10 1.41
C GLY A 813 21.64 -1.13 2.35
N PRO A 814 21.89 -1.27 3.67
CA PRO A 814 20.84 -1.44 4.67
C PRO A 814 19.99 -0.18 4.88
N THR A 815 18.73 -0.41 5.24
CA THR A 815 17.73 0.60 5.56
C THR A 815 16.67 0.06 6.54
N LEU A 816 16.05 0.88 7.39
CA LEU A 816 14.85 0.46 8.15
C LEU A 816 13.62 0.34 7.24
N LEU A 817 12.47 -0.13 7.74
CA LEU A 817 11.16 0.23 7.17
C LEU A 817 10.73 1.66 7.53
N GLY A 818 11.38 2.30 8.52
CA GLY A 818 11.29 3.73 8.82
C GLY A 818 11.84 4.26 10.18
N ARG A 819 11.90 5.59 10.39
CA ARG A 819 12.01 6.29 11.71
C ARG A 819 10.66 6.91 12.16
N ALA A 820 10.54 8.15 12.71
CA ALA A 820 9.24 8.80 13.03
C ALA A 820 9.30 10.34 12.99
N TYR A 821 8.41 11.10 12.28
CA TYR A 821 8.59 12.58 12.16
C TYR A 821 8.04 13.40 13.27
N ARG A 822 6.89 13.02 13.81
CA ARG A 822 6.09 13.77 14.79
C ARG A 822 5.11 12.71 15.31
N PRO A 823 5.09 12.35 16.61
CA PRO A 823 5.02 10.97 17.04
C PRO A 823 3.68 10.32 16.70
N TYR A 824 2.64 11.05 16.26
CA TYR A 824 1.44 10.45 15.69
C TYR A 824 1.70 9.64 14.38
N SER A 825 2.96 9.67 13.93
CA SER A 825 3.66 8.82 12.98
C SER A 825 3.00 7.47 12.62
N ARG A 826 2.12 7.38 11.63
CA ARG A 826 1.37 6.14 11.29
C ARG A 826 1.75 5.54 9.93
N VAL A 827 2.08 4.24 9.77
CA VAL A 827 2.61 3.61 8.51
C VAL A 827 2.31 2.11 8.26
N LEU A 828 1.33 1.63 7.45
CA LEU A 828 1.37 0.30 6.80
C LEU A 828 2.19 0.12 5.49
N PHE A 829 2.76 -1.09 5.33
CA PHE A 829 3.10 -1.75 4.05
C PHE A 829 2.17 -2.94 3.72
N TYR A 830 1.66 -3.12 2.49
CA TYR A 830 0.68 -4.17 2.13
C TYR A 830 1.00 -5.00 0.86
N LYS A 831 1.22 -6.31 0.97
CA LYS A 831 1.63 -7.19 -0.16
C LYS A 831 2.93 -6.76 -0.87
N THR A 832 3.78 -5.98 -0.20
CA THR A 832 5.05 -5.52 -0.78
C THR A 832 6.17 -6.55 -0.57
N TYR A 833 7.01 -6.74 -1.59
CA TYR A 833 8.25 -7.52 -1.49
C TYR A 833 9.35 -6.69 -0.81
N MET A 834 10.05 -7.29 0.15
CA MET A 834 11.13 -6.67 0.92
C MET A 834 12.39 -7.56 0.84
N SER A 835 13.43 -7.08 0.17
CA SER A 835 14.77 -7.69 0.25
C SER A 835 15.43 -7.39 1.61
N ASP A 836 16.56 -8.05 1.88
CA ASP A 836 17.27 -8.06 3.16
C ASP A 836 17.96 -6.74 3.51
N VAL A 837 18.00 -5.79 2.57
CA VAL A 837 18.29 -4.38 2.86
C VAL A 837 17.39 -3.84 3.97
N VAL A 838 16.14 -4.32 4.08
CA VAL A 838 15.21 -3.95 5.15
C VAL A 838 15.65 -4.61 6.46
N LEU A 839 16.33 -3.83 7.29
CA LEU A 839 16.89 -4.26 8.56
C LEU A 839 15.81 -4.82 9.51
N PRO A 840 16.14 -5.84 10.32
CA PRO A 840 15.17 -6.53 11.16
C PRO A 840 14.31 -5.64 12.09
N PRO A 841 14.83 -4.56 12.73
CA PRO A 841 14.01 -3.66 13.56
C PRO A 841 12.84 -3.03 12.81
N GLY A 842 13.02 -2.73 11.53
CA GLY A 842 12.02 -2.06 10.70
C GLY A 842 11.70 -0.62 11.10
N TRP A 843 11.76 -0.23 12.37
CA TRP A 843 11.21 1.03 12.84
C TRP A 843 12.11 1.71 13.90
N ASP A 844 12.09 3.04 13.96
CA ASP A 844 12.84 3.89 14.91
C ASP A 844 11.94 5.06 15.34
N ALA A 845 11.98 5.48 16.60
CA ALA A 845 11.14 6.57 17.14
C ALA A 845 11.91 7.90 17.29
N TRP A 846 13.12 7.99 16.72
CA TRP A 846 14.10 9.06 16.84
C TRP A 846 14.10 9.78 18.20
N ASN A 847 13.94 11.12 18.22
CA ASN A 847 14.05 11.92 19.44
C ASN A 847 12.91 11.72 20.47
N TYR A 848 11.87 10.94 20.14
CA TYR A 848 10.64 10.78 20.94
C TYR A 848 10.28 9.29 21.10
N VAL A 849 11.33 8.47 21.18
CA VAL A 849 11.37 7.35 22.13
C VAL A 849 10.74 7.79 23.47
N SER A 850 9.94 6.92 24.09
CA SER A 850 8.97 7.17 25.16
C SER A 850 7.62 7.83 24.78
N SER A 851 7.43 8.28 23.54
CA SER A 851 6.13 8.69 22.96
C SER A 851 5.67 7.76 21.83
N GLU A 852 6.18 6.53 21.75
CA GLU A 852 5.95 5.62 20.62
C GLU A 852 4.51 5.08 20.54
N LYS A 853 3.67 5.36 21.55
CA LYS A 853 2.23 5.02 21.57
C LYS A 853 1.44 5.73 20.47
N ASP A 854 1.87 6.93 20.11
CA ASP A 854 1.20 7.77 19.11
C ASP A 854 1.62 7.27 17.70
N ILE A 855 2.78 6.62 17.62
CA ILE A 855 3.40 6.08 16.40
C ILE A 855 2.66 4.79 16.02
N SER A 856 2.02 4.77 14.86
CA SER A 856 1.19 3.66 14.42
C SER A 856 1.73 3.02 13.12
N PHE A 857 2.89 2.37 13.18
CA PHE A 857 3.47 1.62 12.05
C PHE A 857 2.93 0.18 11.95
N TYR A 858 2.86 -0.38 10.74
CA TYR A 858 2.24 -1.65 10.36
C TYR A 858 2.94 -2.29 9.14
N GLU A 859 2.77 -3.60 8.98
CA GLU A 859 3.08 -4.35 7.75
C GLU A 859 2.03 -5.46 7.60
N GLU A 860 1.61 -5.82 6.39
CA GLU A 860 0.60 -6.86 6.17
C GLU A 860 0.76 -7.55 4.80
N MET A 861 0.61 -8.88 4.76
CA MET A 861 0.84 -9.73 3.57
C MET A 861 2.18 -9.50 2.81
N CYS A 862 3.14 -8.77 3.39
CA CYS A 862 4.45 -8.50 2.81
C CYS A 862 5.34 -9.75 2.88
N PHE A 863 6.24 -9.89 1.90
CA PHE A 863 7.02 -11.12 1.68
C PHE A 863 8.47 -10.79 1.25
N GLY A 864 9.33 -11.81 1.18
CA GLY A 864 10.78 -11.63 1.01
C GLY A 864 11.55 -11.64 2.34
N PRO A 865 12.89 -11.66 2.31
CA PRO A 865 13.71 -11.82 3.52
C PRO A 865 13.59 -10.65 4.50
N GLY A 866 13.43 -9.43 4.00
CA GLY A 866 13.29 -8.21 4.79
C GLY A 866 11.94 -8.10 5.52
N SER A 867 10.91 -8.83 5.08
CA SER A 867 9.57 -8.81 5.71
C SER A 867 9.47 -9.71 6.97
N ASN A 868 10.61 -10.17 7.50
CA ASN A 868 10.64 -11.02 8.68
C ASN A 868 10.36 -10.22 9.96
N LYS A 869 9.10 -10.25 10.40
CA LYS A 869 8.63 -9.46 11.55
C LYS A 869 9.16 -9.92 12.92
N SER A 870 9.90 -11.03 13.01
CA SER A 870 10.29 -11.66 14.29
C SER A 870 11.26 -10.84 15.15
N LYS A 871 11.82 -9.75 14.63
CA LYS A 871 12.73 -8.82 15.33
C LYS A 871 12.36 -7.35 15.13
N ARG A 872 11.12 -7.07 14.70
CA ARG A 872 10.65 -5.68 14.56
C ARG A 872 10.60 -4.99 15.91
N LEU A 873 10.88 -3.69 15.93
CA LEU A 873 10.56 -2.83 17.06
C LEU A 873 9.04 -2.85 17.20
N TYR A 874 8.53 -3.33 18.34
CA TYR A 874 7.14 -3.78 18.44
C TYR A 874 6.20 -2.60 18.73
N LEU A 875 5.62 -2.03 17.68
CA LEU A 875 4.58 -1.01 17.76
C LEU A 875 3.19 -1.64 17.46
N PRO A 876 2.12 -1.29 18.22
CA PRO A 876 0.87 -2.05 18.21
C PRO A 876 -0.06 -1.68 17.03
N ALA A 877 -0.39 -2.67 16.18
CA ALA A 877 -1.03 -2.43 14.88
C ALA A 877 -2.16 -3.43 14.52
N LEU A 878 -3.24 -2.93 13.89
CA LEU A 878 -4.51 -3.64 13.61
C LEU A 878 -5.12 -3.19 12.25
N ILE A 879 -5.84 -4.06 11.51
CA ILE A 879 -6.29 -3.77 10.13
C ILE A 879 -7.61 -4.49 9.78
N LEU A 880 -8.61 -3.71 9.34
CA LEU A 880 -9.75 -4.09 8.51
C LEU A 880 -9.82 -3.10 7.33
N PHE A 881 -10.18 -3.54 6.12
CA PHE A 881 -10.68 -2.61 5.09
C PHE A 881 -11.67 -3.28 4.13
N ILE A 882 -12.68 -2.51 3.71
CA ILE A 882 -13.70 -2.86 2.72
C ILE A 882 -13.63 -1.81 1.61
N ILE A 883 -13.69 -2.23 0.35
CA ILE A 883 -13.89 -1.33 -0.79
C ILE A 883 -15.24 -1.66 -1.42
N ASN A 884 -16.07 -0.64 -1.62
CA ASN A 884 -17.38 -0.72 -2.26
C ASN A 884 -17.49 0.41 -3.31
N ASN A 885 -18.28 0.18 -4.36
CA ASN A 885 -18.60 1.14 -5.42
C ASN A 885 -17.42 1.65 -6.29
N PHE A 886 -17.04 0.88 -7.30
CA PHE A 886 -17.27 1.20 -8.72
C PHE A 886 -16.99 -0.06 -9.55
N GLY A 887 -17.87 -0.41 -10.49
CA GLY A 887 -17.93 -1.78 -11.02
C GLY A 887 -17.16 -2.04 -12.31
N LEU A 888 -16.51 -3.21 -12.39
CA LEU A 888 -16.36 -4.00 -13.64
C LEU A 888 -15.86 -5.43 -13.36
N VAL A 889 -16.42 -6.38 -14.14
CA VAL A 889 -16.05 -7.80 -14.32
C VAL A 889 -15.86 -8.68 -13.07
N LEU A 890 -16.86 -9.53 -12.84
CA LEU A 890 -16.80 -10.72 -11.97
C LEU A 890 -15.98 -11.85 -12.65
N LEU A 891 -14.80 -12.20 -12.13
CA LEU A 891 -14.07 -13.41 -12.58
C LEU A 891 -14.46 -14.64 -11.73
N LEU A 892 -15.58 -15.25 -12.07
CA LEU A 892 -16.13 -16.40 -11.33
C LEU A 892 -15.52 -17.73 -11.79
N VAL A 893 -14.33 -18.09 -11.29
CA VAL A 893 -13.71 -19.41 -11.56
C VAL A 893 -14.40 -20.49 -10.71
N VAL A 894 -15.52 -21.02 -11.23
CA VAL A 894 -16.21 -22.20 -10.69
C VAL A 894 -15.68 -23.45 -11.40
N VAL A 895 -14.91 -24.26 -10.68
CA VAL A 895 -14.49 -25.58 -11.15
C VAL A 895 -15.63 -26.58 -10.89
N VAL A 896 -16.35 -26.96 -11.95
CA VAL A 896 -17.33 -28.06 -11.93
C VAL A 896 -16.86 -29.16 -12.86
N ASN A 897 -16.40 -30.26 -12.27
CA ASN A 897 -16.16 -31.51 -12.98
C ASN A 897 -17.49 -32.22 -13.23
N ASN A 898 -18.10 -32.01 -14.39
CA ASN A 898 -18.85 -33.05 -15.13
C ASN A 898 -19.24 -32.56 -16.54
N ILE A 899 -19.24 -33.50 -17.49
CA ILE A 899 -19.59 -33.26 -18.89
C ILE A 899 -21.07 -33.57 -19.09
N ASP A 900 -21.94 -32.56 -19.20
CA ASP A 900 -23.29 -32.76 -19.79
C ASP A 900 -24.06 -31.49 -20.24
N VAL A 901 -23.39 -30.33 -20.40
CA VAL A 901 -24.05 -29.06 -20.83
C VAL A 901 -23.43 -28.48 -22.11
N VAL A 902 -23.20 -29.34 -23.11
CA VAL A 902 -22.70 -28.96 -24.46
C VAL A 902 -23.80 -29.05 -25.52
N SER A 903 -24.94 -29.67 -25.19
CA SER A 903 -26.06 -29.91 -26.10
C SER A 903 -26.89 -28.65 -26.42
N SER A 904 -26.96 -27.67 -25.51
CA SER A 904 -27.88 -26.52 -25.56
C SER A 904 -27.34 -25.24 -26.20
N LEU A 905 -26.04 -25.16 -26.53
CA LEU A 905 -25.44 -23.95 -27.13
C LEU A 905 -25.80 -23.82 -28.63
N SER A 906 -26.06 -22.60 -29.10
CA SER A 906 -26.24 -22.32 -30.53
C SER A 906 -24.95 -22.56 -31.33
N HIS A 907 -25.07 -22.72 -32.65
CA HIS A 907 -23.95 -23.12 -33.52
C HIS A 907 -22.73 -22.17 -33.42
N GLU A 908 -22.97 -20.86 -33.39
CA GLU A 908 -21.94 -19.81 -33.32
C GLU A 908 -21.15 -19.85 -32.00
N HIS A 909 -21.83 -20.09 -30.86
CA HIS A 909 -21.16 -20.22 -29.57
C HIS A 909 -20.23 -21.45 -29.49
N ARG A 910 -20.52 -22.52 -30.25
CA ARG A 910 -19.64 -23.70 -30.36
C ARG A 910 -18.39 -23.44 -31.20
N ILE A 911 -18.40 -22.41 -32.05
CA ILE A 911 -17.24 -21.98 -32.84
C ILE A 911 -16.32 -21.12 -31.96
N LEU A 912 -16.84 -20.10 -31.28
CA LEU A 912 -16.03 -19.25 -30.37
C LEU A 912 -15.30 -20.04 -29.27
N LEU A 913 -15.94 -21.08 -28.71
CA LEU A 913 -15.33 -21.92 -27.68
C LEU A 913 -14.26 -22.87 -28.21
N ARG A 914 -14.22 -23.13 -29.52
CA ARG A 914 -13.23 -24.04 -30.14
C ARG A 914 -11.85 -23.39 -30.25
N ASP A 915 -11.79 -22.11 -30.58
CA ASP A 915 -10.52 -21.39 -30.64
C ASP A 915 -9.94 -21.13 -29.23
N TYR A 916 -10.77 -20.76 -28.25
CA TYR A 916 -10.31 -20.51 -26.89
C TYR A 916 -9.81 -21.77 -26.15
N SER A 917 -10.43 -22.93 -26.39
CA SER A 917 -10.01 -24.18 -25.75
C SER A 917 -8.67 -24.72 -26.28
N SER A 918 -8.20 -24.27 -27.45
CA SER A 918 -6.91 -24.68 -28.04
C SER A 918 -5.67 -24.21 -27.26
N LYS A 919 -5.83 -23.28 -26.30
CA LYS A 919 -4.71 -22.64 -25.56
C LYS A 919 -4.77 -22.82 -24.04
N LEU A 920 -5.76 -23.55 -23.51
CA LEU A 920 -5.92 -23.73 -22.07
C LEU A 920 -5.30 -25.05 -21.57
N VAL A 921 -4.18 -24.92 -20.86
CA VAL A 921 -3.49 -26.03 -20.18
C VAL A 921 -4.40 -26.60 -19.09
N THR A 922 -5.04 -27.73 -19.39
CA THR A 922 -5.99 -28.38 -18.49
C THR A 922 -5.27 -29.38 -17.57
N ILE A 923 -5.33 -29.15 -16.25
CA ILE A 923 -4.87 -30.11 -15.25
C ILE A 923 -5.85 -31.30 -15.25
N SER A 924 -5.39 -32.47 -15.70
CA SER A 924 -6.25 -33.64 -15.89
C SER A 924 -6.53 -34.42 -14.60
N LYS A 925 -5.63 -34.33 -13.62
CA LYS A 925 -5.75 -35.02 -12.32
C LYS A 925 -5.08 -34.21 -11.22
N ILE A 926 -5.69 -34.21 -10.03
CA ILE A 926 -5.06 -33.77 -8.79
C ILE A 926 -4.77 -35.00 -7.94
N ILE A 927 -3.60 -35.07 -7.31
CA ILE A 927 -3.20 -36.12 -6.38
C ILE A 927 -2.76 -35.45 -5.07
N THR A 928 -3.29 -35.89 -3.94
CA THR A 928 -3.03 -35.28 -2.62
C THR A 928 -2.01 -36.09 -1.82
N VAL A 929 -1.11 -35.38 -1.14
CA VAL A 929 -0.06 -35.99 -0.30
C VAL A 929 -0.15 -35.45 1.13
N ASN A 930 -0.31 -36.36 2.09
CA ASN A 930 -0.25 -36.03 3.51
C ASN A 930 0.49 -37.10 4.32
N LYS A 931 1.64 -36.72 4.90
CA LYS A 931 2.49 -37.55 5.79
C LYS A 931 1.74 -38.15 6.99
N LYS A 932 0.55 -37.64 7.35
CA LYS A 932 -0.31 -38.13 8.44
C LYS A 932 -1.43 -39.11 8.04
N GLY A 933 -1.51 -39.56 6.78
CA GLY A 933 -2.47 -40.63 6.41
C GLY A 933 -3.80 -40.18 5.79
N SER A 934 -3.97 -38.88 5.45
CA SER A 934 -5.26 -38.33 4.97
C SER A 934 -5.25 -37.79 3.53
N GLY A 935 -4.24 -38.16 2.72
CA GLY A 935 -4.20 -37.88 1.29
C GLY A 935 -4.22 -39.18 0.50
N ASP A 936 -4.30 -39.09 -0.83
CA ASP A 936 -4.21 -40.24 -1.73
C ASP A 936 -2.92 -41.04 -1.49
N PHE A 937 -1.84 -40.35 -1.11
CA PHE A 937 -0.56 -40.97 -0.73
C PHE A 937 0.08 -40.32 0.52
N ASN A 938 0.85 -41.13 1.25
CA ASN A 938 1.53 -40.71 2.48
C ASN A 938 2.96 -40.15 2.22
N THR A 939 3.48 -40.33 1.00
CA THR A 939 4.76 -39.79 0.55
C THR A 939 4.60 -39.17 -0.84
N ILE A 940 5.46 -38.20 -1.16
CA ILE A 940 5.47 -37.56 -2.50
C ILE A 940 5.89 -38.60 -3.56
N GLN A 941 6.85 -39.47 -3.23
CA GLN A 941 7.33 -40.51 -4.14
C GLN A 941 6.21 -41.46 -4.56
N ALA A 942 5.40 -41.98 -3.62
CA ALA A 942 4.29 -42.88 -3.97
C ALA A 942 3.21 -42.20 -4.83
N ALA A 943 3.02 -40.88 -4.70
CA ALA A 943 2.15 -40.13 -5.61
C ALA A 943 2.73 -40.01 -7.03
N ILE A 944 4.05 -39.82 -7.15
CA ILE A 944 4.77 -39.80 -8.43
C ILE A 944 4.75 -41.19 -9.09
N ASP A 945 5.06 -42.25 -8.32
CA ASP A 945 5.07 -43.65 -8.78
C ASP A 945 3.70 -44.14 -9.26
N SER A 946 2.61 -43.47 -8.84
CA SER A 946 1.23 -43.74 -9.30
C SER A 946 0.90 -43.18 -10.68
N ILE A 947 1.80 -42.36 -11.27
CA ILE A 947 1.62 -41.77 -12.60
C ILE A 947 2.12 -42.76 -13.66
N PRO A 948 1.30 -43.15 -14.65
CA PRO A 948 1.73 -44.06 -15.71
C PRO A 948 2.94 -43.55 -16.50
N SER A 949 3.87 -44.45 -16.80
CA SER A 949 5.02 -44.16 -17.66
C SER A 949 4.56 -43.67 -19.04
N GLY A 950 5.14 -42.56 -19.51
CA GLY A 950 4.73 -41.91 -20.76
C GLY A 950 3.54 -40.96 -20.64
N ASN A 951 3.10 -40.60 -19.42
CA ASN A 951 2.08 -39.57 -19.21
C ASN A 951 2.45 -38.23 -19.88
N THR A 952 1.57 -37.73 -20.75
CA THR A 952 1.68 -36.44 -21.44
C THR A 952 0.73 -35.37 -20.90
N GLN A 953 -0.02 -35.67 -19.83
CA GLN A 953 -1.02 -34.75 -19.26
C GLN A 953 -0.54 -34.06 -17.98
N TRP A 954 -1.06 -32.86 -17.71
CA TRP A 954 -0.71 -32.09 -16.53
C TRP A 954 -1.39 -32.65 -15.26
N ILE A 955 -0.58 -33.15 -14.33
CA ILE A 955 -1.02 -33.71 -13.05
C ILE A 955 -0.53 -32.82 -11.91
N LYS A 956 -1.44 -32.34 -11.05
CA LYS A 956 -1.10 -31.50 -9.90
C LYS A 956 -0.95 -32.36 -8.64
N ILE A 957 0.27 -32.48 -8.13
CA ILE A 957 0.51 -33.08 -6.79
C ILE A 957 0.39 -31.97 -5.74
N GLN A 958 -0.56 -32.11 -4.81
CA GLN A 958 -0.86 -31.11 -3.77
C GLN A 958 -0.44 -31.64 -2.39
N ILE A 959 0.58 -31.01 -1.80
CA ILE A 959 1.27 -31.49 -0.60
C ILE A 959 0.81 -30.68 0.62
N SER A 960 0.48 -31.36 1.72
CA SER A 960 0.18 -30.70 3.00
C SER A 960 1.48 -30.37 3.78
N PRO A 961 1.61 -29.16 4.38
CA PRO A 961 2.83 -28.77 5.09
C PRO A 961 3.08 -29.63 6.33
N ALA A 962 4.35 -30.00 6.55
CA ALA A 962 4.80 -30.77 7.70
C ALA A 962 5.98 -30.10 8.40
N THR A 963 5.99 -30.09 9.72
CA THR A 963 7.14 -29.68 10.53
C THR A 963 8.17 -30.81 10.61
N TYR A 964 9.46 -30.44 10.62
CA TYR A 964 10.59 -31.37 10.78
C TYR A 964 11.26 -31.20 12.14
N THR A 965 11.66 -32.32 12.73
CA THR A 965 12.56 -32.39 13.89
C THR A 965 13.99 -32.68 13.42
N LYS A 966 14.97 -32.18 14.16
CA LYS A 966 16.40 -32.17 13.81
C LYS A 966 17.04 -33.57 13.92
N SER A 967 17.95 -33.88 12.99
CA SER A 967 18.91 -34.99 13.06
C SER A 967 20.28 -34.54 12.53
N GLU A 968 21.28 -35.43 12.57
CA GLU A 968 22.70 -35.08 12.43
C GLU A 968 23.17 -34.86 10.97
N VAL A 969 24.38 -34.32 10.81
CA VAL A 969 24.90 -33.77 9.55
C VAL A 969 25.62 -34.84 8.72
N THR A 970 25.05 -35.15 7.56
CA THR A 970 25.68 -35.83 6.41
C THR A 970 25.40 -35.04 5.12
N PRO A 971 26.04 -35.33 3.98
CA PRO A 971 25.68 -34.72 2.70
C PRO A 971 24.21 -34.96 2.37
N ALA A 972 23.45 -33.87 2.18
CA ALA A 972 21.99 -33.90 2.17
C ALA A 972 21.43 -33.00 1.05
N LEU A 973 21.27 -33.59 -0.13
CA LEU A 973 20.62 -32.96 -1.28
C LEU A 973 19.18 -32.57 -0.94
N ALA A 974 18.80 -31.31 -1.13
CA ALA A 974 17.41 -30.87 -1.02
C ALA A 974 16.62 -31.18 -2.30
N ALA A 975 17.28 -31.14 -3.47
CA ALA A 975 16.73 -31.57 -4.74
C ALA A 975 17.81 -32.07 -5.71
N ARG A 976 17.41 -32.90 -6.68
CA ARG A 976 18.25 -33.42 -7.77
C ARG A 976 17.44 -33.49 -9.06
N ILE A 977 17.87 -32.79 -10.11
CA ILE A 977 17.04 -32.50 -11.30
C ILE A 977 17.73 -32.97 -12.59
N TYR A 978 17.08 -33.87 -13.33
CA TYR A 978 17.57 -34.46 -14.59
C TYR A 978 16.67 -34.16 -15.81
N GLY A 979 15.55 -33.48 -15.62
CA GLY A 979 14.48 -33.37 -16.62
C GLY A 979 14.51 -32.05 -17.38
N ASP A 980 14.83 -32.08 -18.67
CA ASP A 980 14.69 -30.93 -19.57
C ASP A 980 13.28 -30.31 -19.43
N LYS A 981 13.21 -28.97 -19.41
CA LYS A 981 11.98 -28.17 -19.23
C LYS A 981 11.35 -28.26 -17.83
N SER A 982 12.15 -28.51 -16.78
CA SER A 982 11.69 -28.38 -15.40
C SER A 982 11.61 -26.90 -14.96
N ALA A 983 10.51 -26.50 -14.32
CA ALA A 983 10.32 -25.13 -13.82
C ALA A 983 9.86 -25.11 -12.35
N PHE A 984 10.41 -24.17 -11.58
CA PHE A 984 10.19 -24.00 -10.14
C PHE A 984 9.84 -22.54 -9.85
N PHE A 985 8.73 -22.32 -9.13
CA PHE A 985 8.21 -21.01 -8.79
C PHE A 985 8.03 -20.91 -7.28
N ASP A 986 8.56 -19.85 -6.67
CA ASP A 986 8.43 -19.54 -5.23
C ASP A 986 8.85 -20.70 -4.30
N CYS A 987 9.73 -21.57 -4.78
CA CYS A 987 10.19 -22.80 -4.11
C CYS A 987 11.38 -22.55 -3.17
N GLY A 988 11.48 -23.33 -2.09
CA GLY A 988 12.57 -23.23 -1.11
C GLY A 988 13.44 -24.49 -1.04
N PHE A 989 14.71 -24.37 -1.42
CA PHE A 989 15.73 -25.41 -1.35
C PHE A 989 16.67 -25.12 -0.18
N ARG A 990 16.83 -26.09 0.74
CA ARG A 990 17.51 -25.86 2.02
C ARG A 990 18.47 -26.98 2.38
N GLY A 991 19.74 -26.62 2.55
CA GLY A 991 20.81 -27.56 2.87
C GLY A 991 22.07 -26.84 3.36
N VAL A 992 23.22 -27.48 3.19
CA VAL A 992 24.52 -27.03 3.72
C VAL A 992 25.60 -27.26 2.68
N GLN A 993 25.78 -28.51 2.27
CA GLN A 993 26.60 -28.88 1.14
C GLN A 993 25.69 -29.56 0.11
N ASP A 994 25.94 -29.31 -1.18
CA ASP A 994 25.27 -29.96 -2.31
C ASP A 994 23.73 -29.75 -2.31
N THR A 995 23.22 -28.62 -1.80
CA THR A 995 21.77 -28.38 -1.59
C THR A 995 20.93 -28.64 -2.85
N LEU A 996 21.33 -28.10 -4.01
CA LEU A 996 20.62 -28.22 -5.27
C LEU A 996 21.53 -28.87 -6.33
N TRP A 997 21.30 -30.16 -6.61
CA TRP A 997 21.98 -30.85 -7.69
C TRP A 997 21.22 -30.64 -9.02
N ASP A 998 21.63 -29.59 -9.71
CA ASP A 998 21.10 -29.10 -10.99
C ASP A 998 21.75 -29.87 -12.17
N VAL A 999 21.38 -31.15 -12.31
CA VAL A 999 22.22 -32.14 -13.00
C VAL A 999 22.33 -31.89 -14.50
N THR A 1000 21.21 -31.90 -15.23
CA THR A 1000 21.17 -31.78 -16.71
C THR A 1000 19.76 -31.47 -17.20
N GLY A 1001 19.65 -30.82 -18.37
CA GLY A 1001 18.40 -30.27 -18.91
C GLY A 1001 18.36 -28.74 -18.89
N ARG A 1002 17.33 -28.13 -19.48
CA ARG A 1002 17.01 -26.71 -19.32
C ARG A 1002 16.07 -26.50 -18.15
N HIS A 1003 16.46 -25.70 -17.16
CA HIS A 1003 15.65 -25.46 -15.97
C HIS A 1003 15.40 -23.97 -15.73
N TYR A 1004 14.23 -23.65 -15.16
CA TYR A 1004 13.85 -22.29 -14.80
C TYR A 1004 13.45 -22.20 -13.32
N PHE A 1005 14.08 -21.28 -12.59
CA PHE A 1005 13.78 -20.99 -11.19
C PHE A 1005 13.32 -19.52 -11.11
N SER A 1006 12.13 -19.28 -10.57
CA SER A 1006 11.54 -17.95 -10.42
C SER A 1006 11.24 -17.67 -8.96
N ASN A 1007 11.67 -16.54 -8.42
CA ASN A 1007 11.41 -16.10 -7.04
C ASN A 1007 11.83 -17.12 -5.94
N CYS A 1008 12.71 -18.07 -6.28
CA CYS A 1008 13.04 -19.18 -5.38
C CYS A 1008 13.96 -18.73 -4.24
N TYR A 1009 14.02 -19.55 -3.19
CA TYR A 1009 14.97 -19.43 -2.09
C TYR A 1009 15.92 -20.62 -2.09
N ILE A 1010 17.23 -20.37 -2.04
CA ILE A 1010 18.25 -21.43 -1.98
C ILE A 1010 19.23 -21.08 -0.85
N GLU A 1011 19.45 -21.99 0.10
CA GLU A 1011 20.47 -21.81 1.16
C GLU A 1011 21.49 -22.95 1.26
N GLY A 1012 22.73 -22.58 1.58
CA GLY A 1012 23.85 -23.50 1.75
C GLY A 1012 25.19 -22.79 1.96
N ALA A 1013 26.27 -23.58 2.00
CA ALA A 1013 27.62 -23.15 2.33
C ALA A 1013 28.69 -23.68 1.34
N VAL A 1014 28.51 -24.89 0.79
CA VAL A 1014 29.50 -25.54 -0.10
C VAL A 1014 28.81 -26.13 -1.31
N ASP A 1015 29.25 -25.76 -2.52
CA ASP A 1015 28.76 -26.26 -3.82
C ASP A 1015 27.23 -26.35 -3.91
N PHE A 1016 26.52 -25.42 -3.28
CA PHE A 1016 25.12 -25.65 -2.94
C PHE A 1016 24.15 -25.42 -4.12
N ILE A 1017 24.67 -24.98 -5.26
CA ILE A 1017 24.06 -25.07 -6.59
C ILE A 1017 25.11 -25.68 -7.54
N PHE A 1018 24.98 -26.96 -7.91
CA PHE A 1018 26.02 -27.67 -8.67
C PHE A 1018 25.46 -28.62 -9.72
N GLY A 1019 26.23 -28.89 -10.77
CA GLY A 1019 25.82 -29.76 -11.88
C GLY A 1019 26.08 -29.15 -13.26
N TYR A 1020 25.47 -29.71 -14.30
CA TYR A 1020 25.81 -29.44 -15.70
C TYR A 1020 24.68 -28.75 -16.48
N ALA A 1021 23.51 -28.55 -15.87
CA ALA A 1021 22.31 -28.05 -16.52
C ALA A 1021 22.46 -26.65 -17.17
N GLN A 1022 21.55 -26.34 -18.10
CA GLN A 1022 21.39 -25.04 -18.73
C GLN A 1022 20.26 -24.28 -18.00
N SER A 1023 20.61 -23.63 -16.89
CA SER A 1023 19.62 -23.19 -15.90
C SER A 1023 19.55 -21.69 -15.74
N TYR A 1024 18.35 -21.18 -15.53
CA TYR A 1024 18.07 -19.76 -15.43
C TYR A 1024 17.33 -19.44 -14.12
N TYR A 1025 17.97 -18.65 -13.27
CA TYR A 1025 17.55 -18.33 -11.91
C TYR A 1025 17.11 -16.86 -11.85
N GLN A 1026 15.84 -16.58 -12.17
CA GLN A 1026 15.29 -15.23 -12.15
C GLN A 1026 14.75 -14.86 -10.76
N ASN A 1027 15.13 -13.68 -10.24
CA ASN A 1027 14.72 -13.14 -8.94
C ASN A 1027 14.91 -14.11 -7.74
N THR A 1028 15.88 -15.02 -7.84
CA THR A 1028 16.15 -16.02 -6.80
C THR A 1028 16.98 -15.41 -5.66
N LEU A 1029 16.63 -15.75 -4.42
CA LEU A 1029 17.35 -15.36 -3.21
C LEU A 1029 18.30 -16.49 -2.78
N ILE A 1030 19.59 -16.17 -2.74
CA ILE A 1030 20.68 -17.07 -2.39
C ILE A 1030 21.19 -16.70 -0.99
N ASN A 1031 21.01 -17.57 0.01
CA ASN A 1031 21.40 -17.31 1.40
C ASN A 1031 22.57 -18.22 1.86
N VAL A 1032 23.70 -17.60 2.12
CA VAL A 1032 24.96 -18.28 2.46
C VAL A 1032 25.04 -18.55 3.97
N THR A 1033 25.20 -19.82 4.33
CA THR A 1033 25.15 -20.31 5.72
C THR A 1033 26.51 -20.69 6.30
N VAL A 1034 27.62 -20.38 5.62
CA VAL A 1034 29.01 -20.67 6.05
C VAL A 1034 29.27 -20.23 7.49
N GLY A 1035 28.86 -19.01 7.85
CA GLY A 1035 29.02 -18.45 9.20
C GLY A 1035 28.23 -19.15 10.30
N LYS A 1036 27.29 -20.05 9.97
CA LYS A 1036 26.50 -20.87 10.91
C LYS A 1036 27.02 -22.31 11.04
N MET A 1037 28.01 -22.69 10.22
CA MET A 1037 28.46 -24.07 10.07
C MET A 1037 29.73 -24.40 10.87
N MET A 1038 30.64 -23.44 11.07
CA MET A 1038 31.96 -23.71 11.64
C MET A 1038 32.48 -22.52 12.46
N GLU A 1039 31.96 -22.32 13.68
CA GLU A 1039 32.41 -21.24 14.59
C GLU A 1039 33.90 -21.30 14.95
N ASN A 1040 34.59 -22.42 14.67
CA ASN A 1040 36.00 -22.66 14.98
C ASN A 1040 36.89 -23.00 13.77
N VAL A 1041 36.41 -22.84 12.51
CA VAL A 1041 37.23 -23.11 11.30
C VAL A 1041 37.07 -21.98 10.29
N LYS A 1042 38.20 -21.40 9.85
CA LYS A 1042 38.24 -20.33 8.82
C LYS A 1042 38.04 -20.91 7.40
N TYR A 1043 36.87 -21.46 7.15
CA TYR A 1043 36.47 -22.02 5.85
C TYR A 1043 35.86 -20.95 4.94
N ILE A 1044 36.07 -21.08 3.63
CA ILE A 1044 35.46 -20.23 2.60
C ILE A 1044 34.54 -21.11 1.74
N GLY A 1045 33.26 -20.74 1.69
CA GLY A 1045 32.22 -21.48 0.96
C GLY A 1045 32.23 -21.25 -0.55
N TYR A 1046 31.29 -21.90 -1.22
CA TYR A 1046 31.10 -21.81 -2.68
C TYR A 1046 29.60 -21.83 -2.98
N ILE A 1047 29.09 -20.85 -3.74
CA ILE A 1047 27.69 -20.81 -4.15
C ILE A 1047 27.46 -21.81 -5.29
N THR A 1048 28.22 -21.67 -6.38
CA THR A 1048 28.07 -22.53 -7.56
C THR A 1048 29.25 -23.48 -7.79
N ALA A 1049 28.97 -24.68 -8.31
CA ALA A 1049 29.98 -25.60 -8.83
C ALA A 1049 29.51 -26.19 -10.18
N GLN A 1050 29.68 -25.41 -11.25
CA GLN A 1050 29.12 -25.71 -12.55
C GLN A 1050 30.08 -26.59 -13.39
N GLY A 1051 29.57 -27.71 -13.90
CA GLY A 1051 30.32 -28.85 -14.42
C GLY A 1051 30.62 -28.85 -15.93
N ARG A 1052 30.24 -27.81 -16.67
CA ARG A 1052 30.31 -27.78 -18.15
C ARG A 1052 31.64 -28.28 -18.71
N ALA A 1053 31.56 -29.31 -19.55
CA ALA A 1053 32.72 -30.16 -19.86
C ALA A 1053 33.37 -29.89 -21.22
N THR A 1054 32.67 -29.22 -22.15
CA THR A 1054 33.19 -28.91 -23.50
C THR A 1054 32.71 -27.53 -23.99
N GLU A 1055 33.34 -27.01 -25.03
CA GLU A 1055 32.95 -25.73 -25.65
C GLU A 1055 31.57 -25.76 -26.34
N ASN A 1056 31.16 -26.94 -26.84
CA ASN A 1056 29.87 -27.13 -27.54
C ASN A 1056 28.70 -27.46 -26.61
N ASP A 1057 28.97 -27.67 -25.32
CA ASP A 1057 27.96 -27.93 -24.29
C ASP A 1057 27.09 -26.66 -24.08
N PRO A 1058 25.75 -26.72 -24.21
CA PRO A 1058 24.88 -25.56 -24.00
C PRO A 1058 24.77 -25.14 -22.53
N GLY A 1059 25.17 -26.02 -21.58
CA GLY A 1059 25.03 -25.84 -20.14
C GLY A 1059 25.63 -24.54 -19.56
N GLY A 1060 25.25 -24.24 -18.33
CA GLY A 1060 25.67 -23.06 -17.58
C GLY A 1060 24.54 -22.51 -16.72
N PHE A 1061 24.90 -21.80 -15.66
CA PHE A 1061 23.93 -21.17 -14.76
C PHE A 1061 23.89 -19.66 -15.01
N VAL A 1062 22.71 -19.12 -15.32
CA VAL A 1062 22.46 -17.68 -15.42
C VAL A 1062 21.56 -17.26 -14.28
N PHE A 1063 22.02 -16.30 -13.46
CA PHE A 1063 21.24 -15.65 -12.42
C PHE A 1063 20.85 -14.26 -12.93
N GLU A 1064 19.55 -13.94 -12.94
CA GLU A 1064 19.05 -12.63 -13.39
C GLU A 1064 18.22 -11.97 -12.29
N GLY A 1065 18.66 -10.81 -11.83
CA GLY A 1065 18.08 -10.19 -10.64
C GLY A 1065 18.38 -11.01 -9.38
N GLY A 1066 17.46 -10.96 -8.42
CA GLY A 1066 17.61 -11.65 -7.14
C GLY A 1066 18.68 -11.03 -6.23
N SER A 1067 19.05 -11.73 -5.17
CA SER A 1067 20.08 -11.29 -4.21
C SER A 1067 20.96 -12.43 -3.70
N VAL A 1068 22.23 -12.13 -3.40
CA VAL A 1068 23.16 -12.98 -2.66
C VAL A 1068 23.39 -12.38 -1.27
N VAL A 1069 23.00 -13.13 -0.24
CA VAL A 1069 22.88 -12.68 1.15
C VAL A 1069 23.53 -13.71 2.08
N GLY A 1070 23.76 -13.38 3.35
CA GLY A 1070 24.03 -14.39 4.38
C GLY A 1070 25.22 -14.08 5.29
N SER A 1071 26.05 -15.08 5.56
CA SER A 1071 27.07 -15.03 6.62
C SER A 1071 28.29 -15.91 6.33
N GLY A 1072 29.48 -15.40 6.66
CA GLY A 1072 30.77 -16.06 6.44
C GLY A 1072 31.54 -15.45 5.26
N GLN A 1073 32.34 -16.26 4.59
CA GLN A 1073 33.06 -15.89 3.35
C GLN A 1073 32.76 -16.94 2.28
N VAL A 1074 32.62 -16.51 1.02
CA VAL A 1074 32.13 -17.37 -0.07
C VAL A 1074 32.73 -16.96 -1.42
N TYR A 1075 32.91 -17.91 -2.32
CA TYR A 1075 33.09 -17.66 -3.76
C TYR A 1075 31.73 -17.73 -4.47
N LEU A 1076 31.51 -16.87 -5.48
CA LEU A 1076 30.38 -16.94 -6.41
C LEU A 1076 30.32 -18.28 -7.15
N GLY A 1077 31.49 -18.85 -7.46
CA GLY A 1077 31.57 -20.19 -8.03
C GLY A 1077 32.95 -20.80 -8.10
N ARG A 1078 32.98 -22.11 -8.32
CA ARG A 1078 34.19 -22.87 -8.65
C ARG A 1078 34.05 -23.79 -9.84
N ALA A 1079 35.14 -23.91 -10.61
CA ALA A 1079 35.16 -24.65 -11.86
C ALA A 1079 35.22 -26.16 -11.62
N TYR A 1080 34.05 -26.80 -11.65
CA TYR A 1080 33.94 -28.25 -11.60
C TYR A 1080 34.31 -28.89 -12.95
N GLY A 1081 33.84 -28.30 -14.06
CA GLY A 1081 34.24 -28.68 -15.43
C GLY A 1081 35.20 -27.68 -16.09
N ALA A 1082 35.99 -28.15 -17.06
CA ALA A 1082 37.01 -27.36 -17.76
C ALA A 1082 36.47 -26.18 -18.60
N PHE A 1083 35.17 -26.18 -18.91
CA PHE A 1083 34.49 -25.12 -19.68
C PHE A 1083 33.38 -24.43 -18.86
N SER A 1084 33.49 -24.48 -17.52
CA SER A 1084 32.49 -24.02 -16.54
C SER A 1084 31.89 -22.64 -16.90
N ARG A 1085 30.56 -22.54 -16.87
CA ARG A 1085 29.81 -21.31 -17.23
C ARG A 1085 28.86 -20.89 -16.10
N VAL A 1086 29.06 -19.69 -15.57
CA VAL A 1086 28.18 -19.06 -14.56
C VAL A 1086 28.14 -17.54 -14.83
N ILE A 1087 26.95 -16.98 -15.01
CA ILE A 1087 26.76 -15.54 -15.20
C ILE A 1087 25.82 -15.03 -14.11
N PHE A 1088 26.23 -13.98 -13.40
CA PHE A 1088 25.31 -13.17 -12.59
C PHE A 1088 25.02 -11.88 -13.36
N HIS A 1089 23.74 -11.55 -13.50
CA HIS A 1089 23.26 -10.34 -14.20
C HIS A 1089 22.21 -9.62 -13.35
N ALA A 1090 22.40 -8.31 -13.14
CA ALA A 1090 21.52 -7.50 -12.29
C ALA A 1090 21.26 -8.06 -10.86
N THR A 1091 22.11 -8.99 -10.39
CA THR A 1091 21.99 -9.61 -9.06
C THR A 1091 22.60 -8.72 -7.99
N ASN A 1092 21.88 -8.55 -6.89
CA ASN A 1092 22.30 -7.71 -5.77
C ASN A 1092 23.07 -8.55 -4.73
N PHE A 1093 24.38 -8.33 -4.64
CA PHE A 1093 25.26 -8.93 -3.65
C PHE A 1093 25.21 -8.12 -2.34
N ALA A 1094 24.04 -8.11 -1.68
CA ALA A 1094 23.68 -7.24 -0.56
C ALA A 1094 24.60 -7.32 0.67
N SER A 1095 25.46 -8.33 0.76
CA SER A 1095 26.38 -8.54 1.89
C SER A 1095 27.82 -8.77 1.41
N ASN A 1096 28.79 -8.19 2.13
CA ASN A 1096 30.22 -8.34 1.86
C ASN A 1096 30.77 -9.71 2.34
N ILE A 1097 30.13 -10.77 1.86
CA ILE A 1097 30.50 -12.17 2.10
C ILE A 1097 31.26 -12.77 0.91
N ILE A 1098 31.20 -12.14 -0.26
CA ILE A 1098 31.92 -12.59 -1.45
C ILE A 1098 33.40 -12.23 -1.26
N VAL A 1099 34.28 -13.22 -1.36
CA VAL A 1099 35.73 -12.96 -1.28
C VAL A 1099 36.19 -12.14 -2.49
N PRO A 1100 37.19 -11.24 -2.35
CA PRO A 1100 37.52 -10.28 -3.41
C PRO A 1100 37.82 -10.91 -4.78
N GLN A 1101 38.40 -12.11 -4.79
CA GLN A 1101 38.70 -12.89 -5.99
C GLN A 1101 37.44 -13.33 -6.77
N GLY A 1102 36.29 -13.43 -6.11
CA GLY A 1102 34.98 -13.84 -6.63
C GLY A 1102 34.88 -15.33 -6.99
N TRP A 1103 35.87 -15.86 -7.70
CA TRP A 1103 35.81 -17.16 -8.35
C TRP A 1103 37.04 -18.04 -8.07
N TYR A 1104 36.89 -19.35 -8.16
CA TYR A 1104 37.96 -20.31 -7.90
C TYR A 1104 38.11 -21.39 -8.98
N ALA A 1105 39.27 -21.45 -9.64
CA ALA A 1105 39.55 -22.42 -10.71
C ALA A 1105 39.60 -23.91 -10.25
N TRP A 1106 39.63 -24.15 -8.93
CA TRP A 1106 39.56 -25.48 -8.29
C TRP A 1106 40.51 -26.52 -8.88
N PHE A 1107 39.98 -27.60 -9.47
CA PHE A 1107 40.76 -28.66 -10.12
C PHE A 1107 41.18 -28.30 -11.55
N ASN A 1108 40.49 -27.36 -12.20
CA ASN A 1108 40.70 -26.96 -13.59
C ASN A 1108 41.70 -25.79 -13.72
N LYS A 1109 42.67 -25.69 -12.81
CA LYS A 1109 43.75 -24.69 -12.90
C LYS A 1109 44.55 -24.88 -14.19
N GLY A 1110 44.98 -23.78 -14.81
CA GLY A 1110 45.58 -23.77 -16.16
C GLY A 1110 44.56 -23.82 -17.31
N HIS A 1111 43.26 -23.89 -17.03
CA HIS A 1111 42.17 -23.87 -18.03
C HIS A 1111 41.29 -22.61 -17.87
N GLU A 1112 41.77 -21.58 -17.19
CA GLU A 1112 40.97 -20.41 -16.84
C GLU A 1112 40.56 -19.57 -18.07
N ASN A 1113 41.23 -19.77 -19.21
CA ASN A 1113 40.85 -19.18 -20.48
C ASN A 1113 39.53 -19.74 -21.05
N THR A 1114 39.19 -21.01 -20.79
CA THR A 1114 37.98 -21.69 -21.31
C THR A 1114 36.74 -21.56 -20.41
N PHE A 1115 36.88 -20.98 -19.21
CA PHE A 1115 35.73 -20.68 -18.36
C PHE A 1115 34.91 -19.50 -18.92
N THR A 1116 33.62 -19.43 -18.55
CA THR A 1116 32.74 -18.29 -18.84
C THR A 1116 32.08 -17.82 -17.54
N TYR A 1117 32.86 -17.15 -16.70
CA TYR A 1117 32.38 -16.49 -15.48
C TYR A 1117 32.30 -14.99 -15.69
N ALA A 1118 31.17 -14.38 -15.33
CA ALA A 1118 30.93 -12.95 -15.54
C ALA A 1118 29.95 -12.37 -14.50
N GLU A 1119 30.24 -11.14 -14.06
CA GLU A 1119 29.36 -10.30 -13.24
C GLU A 1119 28.94 -9.08 -14.07
N VAL A 1120 27.66 -8.98 -14.41
CA VAL A 1120 27.15 -8.04 -15.44
C VAL A 1120 26.06 -7.16 -14.83
N HIS A 1121 26.38 -5.89 -14.54
CA HIS A 1121 25.51 -4.98 -13.78
C HIS A 1121 25.08 -5.53 -12.40
N CYS A 1122 25.93 -6.35 -11.77
CA CYS A 1122 25.77 -6.71 -10.36
C CYS A 1122 26.05 -5.50 -9.45
N GLU A 1123 25.37 -5.46 -8.31
CA GLU A 1123 25.32 -4.33 -7.38
C GLU A 1123 25.44 -4.80 -5.92
N GLY A 1124 25.57 -3.88 -4.96
CA GLY A 1124 25.61 -4.18 -3.52
C GLY A 1124 27.01 -4.48 -2.96
N ALA A 1125 27.10 -4.64 -1.64
CA ALA A 1125 28.36 -4.66 -0.89
C ALA A 1125 29.40 -5.74 -1.29
N GLY A 1126 28.99 -6.81 -2.00
CA GLY A 1126 29.89 -7.82 -2.54
C GLY A 1126 30.30 -7.64 -4.02
N SER A 1127 29.81 -6.60 -4.72
CA SER A 1127 29.98 -6.42 -6.17
C SER A 1127 31.24 -5.63 -6.58
N ASP A 1128 32.15 -5.33 -5.67
CA ASP A 1128 33.46 -4.79 -6.05
C ASP A 1128 34.23 -5.84 -6.86
N THR A 1129 34.45 -5.56 -8.15
CA THR A 1129 35.19 -6.44 -9.05
C THR A 1129 36.68 -6.10 -9.17
N SER A 1130 37.19 -5.08 -8.46
CA SER A 1130 38.57 -4.57 -8.58
C SER A 1130 39.66 -5.62 -8.30
N ASN A 1131 39.35 -6.57 -7.40
CA ASN A 1131 40.25 -7.63 -6.94
C ASN A 1131 39.85 -9.03 -7.45
N ARG A 1132 38.95 -9.10 -8.44
CA ARG A 1132 38.53 -10.37 -9.06
C ARG A 1132 39.70 -11.02 -9.78
N VAL A 1133 39.57 -12.33 -9.97
CA VAL A 1133 40.49 -13.09 -10.83
C VAL A 1133 40.57 -12.48 -12.24
N SER A 1134 41.79 -12.31 -12.75
CA SER A 1134 42.06 -11.64 -14.05
C SER A 1134 41.52 -12.37 -15.28
N TRP A 1135 40.95 -13.56 -15.10
CA TRP A 1135 40.34 -14.40 -16.13
C TRP A 1135 38.80 -14.36 -16.15
N GLU A 1136 38.18 -13.59 -15.25
CA GLU A 1136 36.75 -13.26 -15.33
C GLU A 1136 36.43 -12.56 -16.67
N LYS A 1137 35.34 -12.96 -17.33
CA LYS A 1137 34.91 -12.40 -18.61
C LYS A 1137 34.07 -11.14 -18.38
N LYS A 1138 34.54 -10.00 -18.87
CA LYS A 1138 33.80 -8.73 -18.83
C LYS A 1138 32.85 -8.63 -20.02
N LEU A 1139 31.65 -9.23 -19.86
CA LEU A 1139 30.57 -9.18 -20.86
C LEU A 1139 29.83 -7.84 -20.79
N SER A 1140 29.48 -7.26 -21.94
CA SER A 1140 28.58 -6.12 -22.03
C SER A 1140 27.11 -6.52 -21.87
N GLN A 1141 26.25 -5.55 -21.53
CA GLN A 1141 24.79 -5.72 -21.54
C GLN A 1141 24.26 -6.16 -22.91
N SER A 1142 24.94 -5.78 -24.00
CA SER A 1142 24.57 -6.20 -25.37
C SER A 1142 24.82 -7.70 -25.56
N GLU A 1143 26.01 -8.19 -25.23
CA GLU A 1143 26.37 -9.61 -25.31
C GLU A 1143 25.53 -10.48 -24.38
N PHE A 1144 25.21 -9.98 -23.18
CA PHE A 1144 24.23 -10.63 -22.30
C PHE A 1144 22.86 -10.74 -22.99
N ASN A 1145 22.34 -9.64 -23.53
CA ASN A 1145 21.02 -9.63 -24.18
C ASN A 1145 20.95 -10.59 -25.38
N THR A 1146 22.01 -10.65 -26.20
CA THR A 1146 22.08 -11.46 -27.43
C THR A 1146 22.45 -12.92 -27.21
N THR A 1147 22.97 -13.30 -26.04
CA THR A 1147 23.51 -14.66 -25.79
C THR A 1147 22.95 -15.35 -24.54
N TYR A 1148 22.74 -14.59 -23.46
CA TYR A 1148 22.46 -15.12 -22.13
C TYR A 1148 21.10 -14.72 -21.55
N SER A 1149 20.34 -13.83 -22.19
CA SER A 1149 18.96 -13.47 -21.78
C SER A 1149 18.00 -14.66 -21.79
N LYS A 1150 16.97 -14.65 -20.94
CA LYS A 1150 16.01 -15.77 -20.76
C LYS A 1150 15.46 -16.36 -22.06
N SER A 1151 15.10 -15.49 -23.01
CA SER A 1151 14.59 -15.85 -24.35
C SER A 1151 15.61 -16.58 -25.22
N VAL A 1152 16.90 -16.26 -25.08
CA VAL A 1152 17.98 -16.81 -25.92
C VAL A 1152 18.69 -17.99 -25.23
N PHE A 1153 18.79 -17.99 -23.90
CA PHE A 1153 19.56 -19.01 -23.17
C PHE A 1153 18.77 -20.29 -22.85
N ILE A 1154 17.49 -20.21 -22.47
CA ILE A 1154 16.69 -21.42 -22.15
C ILE A 1154 15.39 -21.58 -22.92
N ASN A 1155 14.81 -20.51 -23.48
CA ASN A 1155 13.44 -20.52 -24.00
C ASN A 1155 13.35 -20.38 -25.54
N GLN A 1156 14.33 -20.90 -26.29
CA GLN A 1156 14.42 -20.75 -27.75
C GLN A 1156 13.24 -21.42 -28.49
N ASP A 1157 12.79 -22.57 -27.98
CA ASP A 1157 11.61 -23.31 -28.47
C ASP A 1157 10.30 -22.90 -27.75
N ASN A 1158 10.31 -21.76 -27.05
CA ASN A 1158 9.18 -21.18 -26.33
C ASN A 1158 8.48 -22.08 -25.30
N TRP A 1159 9.16 -23.13 -24.81
CA TRP A 1159 8.56 -24.09 -23.86
C TRP A 1159 7.95 -23.45 -22.61
N MET A 1160 8.50 -22.34 -22.13
CA MET A 1160 7.99 -21.64 -20.95
C MET A 1160 6.58 -21.05 -21.18
N GLN A 1161 6.18 -20.83 -22.43
CA GLN A 1161 4.81 -20.40 -22.77
C GLN A 1161 3.78 -21.54 -22.64
N THR A 1162 4.24 -22.80 -22.53
CA THR A 1162 3.38 -23.98 -22.36
C THR A 1162 3.25 -24.43 -20.90
N LEU A 1163 3.91 -23.71 -19.97
CA LEU A 1163 3.74 -23.91 -18.53
C LEU A 1163 2.34 -23.43 -18.08
N PRO A 1164 1.72 -24.09 -17.08
CA PRO A 1164 0.50 -23.57 -16.46
C PRO A 1164 0.76 -22.23 -15.78
N GLN A 1165 -0.21 -21.31 -15.91
CA GLN A 1165 -0.27 -20.01 -15.23
C GLN A 1165 -1.06 -20.10 -13.92
#